data_AF-A0A292RWS5-F1
#
_entry.id   AF-A0A292RWS5-F1
#
_cell.length_a   1.000
_cell.length_b   1.000
_cell.length_c   1.000
_cell.angle_alpha   90.00
_cell.angle_beta   90.00
_cell.angle_gamma   90.00
#
_symmetry.space_group_name_H-M   'P 1'
#
loop_
_entity.id
_entity.type
_entity.pdbx_description
1 polymer ?
#
loop_
_entity_poly.entity_id
_entity_poly.type
_entity_poly.pdbx_seq_one_letter_code
_entity_poly.pdbx_strand_id
1 'polypeptide(L)'
;MSLDNFRNRTIIWDTVNKDFPQPIQIMQGDVNARTLLIKIVDNGVEIDLTGHSLKLTYQYTNSSNSGFVMIPPKDLAKGEFILVIPTEMTATGVIEANLILLNKDKEQVIVSKKLTFISDSSTVSVLAQKINNNIDDFTKLLLEKMPQVLRSELNDLHAQTDSNKSNIELKANLADMTSLQSAMTELKNEVEAFGISPENLVTIKSLLDAIASNASESELVELINSVKVLTSNISLMSNGDYSPKANQTDLESLQHTVNNQSAAVSTKANQTDLDNLQATVEKQGIAISTKAEQSDLSTTNKNVTTAQETANKAESEAKNAMAKATEAQANSLPLNSNAVSASKLATARKLGVNLQSSSPKDFDGSSDVTDIGVTGVLPIANGGTSTSDGVINTIAYANSADGTDDFTTVYPNLNLLDGTKDFSGQWIYSELSTDDGTYKGLTVKKRTDAWGGIFKIFTVSKNSDYTFSSFVKGAGIGTKFVRVVIINGVEKHSLEKTWDSAFSWTRDSITFSTKDIKVGDQIAISYNISALGTNPATWTAGHKWEESSTATPYMPSAREVTVADYPKYVGFSNSIKPNKKSSDYNWLPMGLVSIDRATGLLKPAVMGIDYAQAHPVGSVVTNTSSSSSGYSTGKWENIGSAVIGSTTIYYWKRTA
;
A
#
# COMPACT_ATOMS: atom_id res chain seq x y z
N MET A 1 18.62 -1.35 -13.44
CA MET A 1 18.34 -0.97 -14.84
C MET A 1 18.03 0.52 -14.85
N SER A 2 18.75 1.33 -15.62
CA SER A 2 18.55 2.79 -15.62
C SER A 2 17.20 3.15 -16.25
N LEU A 3 16.59 4.23 -15.73
CA LEU A 3 15.25 4.70 -16.10
C LEU A 3 15.14 5.18 -17.57
N ASP A 4 16.27 5.40 -18.25
CA ASP A 4 16.33 6.03 -19.57
C ASP A 4 15.96 5.11 -20.74
N ASN A 5 15.93 3.78 -20.55
CA ASN A 5 15.58 2.84 -21.62
C ASN A 5 14.07 2.73 -21.92
N PHE A 6 13.22 3.48 -21.22
CA PHE A 6 11.76 3.27 -21.24
C PHE A 6 10.92 4.42 -21.84
N ARG A 7 11.54 5.50 -22.34
CA ARG A 7 10.83 6.54 -23.09
C ARG A 7 10.98 6.31 -24.61
N ASN A 8 9.87 6.32 -25.35
CA ASN A 8 9.78 6.27 -26.82
C ASN A 8 10.13 4.92 -27.50
N ARG A 9 9.45 3.84 -27.10
CA ARG A 9 9.56 2.56 -27.84
C ARG A 9 8.70 2.63 -29.12
N THR A 10 9.26 2.22 -30.25
CA THR A 10 8.54 2.14 -31.53
C THR A 10 8.05 0.71 -31.77
N ILE A 11 6.79 0.57 -32.17
CA ILE A 11 6.15 -0.69 -32.56
C ILE A 11 5.76 -0.57 -34.02
N ILE A 12 6.21 -1.52 -34.83
CA ILE A 12 5.89 -1.58 -36.26
C ILE A 12 4.76 -2.60 -36.45
N TRP A 13 3.65 -2.17 -37.04
CA TRP A 13 2.51 -3.02 -37.43
C TRP A 13 2.46 -3.13 -38.95
N ASP A 14 2.79 -4.31 -39.47
CA ASP A 14 2.65 -4.64 -40.89
C ASP A 14 1.25 -5.19 -41.17
N THR A 15 0.50 -4.55 -42.08
CA THR A 15 -0.87 -4.96 -42.44
C THR A 15 -0.95 -6.35 -43.09
N VAL A 16 0.18 -6.89 -43.58
CA VAL A 16 0.26 -8.22 -44.23
C VAL A 16 0.47 -9.36 -43.22
N ASN A 17 -0.19 -9.29 -42.07
CA ASN A 17 -0.33 -10.42 -41.13
C ASN A 17 0.98 -10.96 -40.50
N LYS A 18 1.95 -10.11 -40.18
CA LYS A 18 3.07 -10.47 -39.27
C LYS A 18 2.63 -10.32 -37.81
N ASP A 19 3.01 -11.25 -36.94
CA ASP A 19 2.73 -11.16 -35.50
C ASP A 19 3.64 -10.13 -34.81
N PHE A 20 3.14 -9.49 -33.76
CA PHE A 20 3.99 -8.65 -32.93
C PHE A 20 5.00 -9.53 -32.19
N PRO A 21 6.30 -9.24 -32.28
CA PRO A 21 7.33 -10.20 -31.90
C PRO A 21 7.43 -10.45 -30.38
N GLN A 22 6.95 -9.53 -29.52
CA GLN A 22 7.04 -9.64 -28.05
C GLN A 22 5.96 -8.83 -27.32
N PRO A 23 5.59 -9.21 -26.08
CA PRO A 23 4.77 -8.40 -25.18
C PRO A 23 5.44 -7.05 -24.84
N ILE A 24 4.62 -6.04 -24.60
CA ILE A 24 5.08 -4.70 -24.20
C ILE A 24 5.11 -4.62 -22.67
N GLN A 25 6.30 -4.35 -22.13
CA GLN A 25 6.51 -4.19 -20.70
C GLN A 25 6.16 -2.75 -20.25
N ILE A 26 5.25 -2.65 -19.29
CA ILE A 26 4.84 -1.42 -18.59
C ILE A 26 4.99 -1.65 -17.07
N MET A 27 4.73 -0.63 -16.23
CA MET A 27 5.08 -0.70 -14.81
C MET A 27 4.04 -0.01 -13.93
N GLN A 28 3.79 -0.59 -12.75
CA GLN A 28 2.79 -0.11 -11.81
C GLN A 28 3.11 1.27 -11.26
N GLY A 29 2.15 2.20 -11.42
CA GLY A 29 2.27 3.58 -10.96
C GLY A 29 3.15 4.45 -11.84
N ASP A 30 3.48 4.02 -13.06
CA ASP A 30 4.20 4.88 -13.99
C ASP A 30 3.28 5.97 -14.57
N VAL A 31 3.20 7.08 -13.84
CA VAL A 31 2.48 8.30 -14.22
C VAL A 31 3.32 9.24 -15.11
N ASN A 32 4.57 8.88 -15.43
CA ASN A 32 5.51 9.73 -16.18
C ASN A 32 5.44 9.45 -17.69
N ALA A 33 4.29 9.72 -18.30
CA ALA A 33 4.10 9.85 -19.76
C ALA A 33 4.86 8.82 -20.63
N ARG A 34 4.78 7.52 -20.30
CA ARG A 34 5.27 6.46 -21.20
C ARG A 34 4.48 6.53 -22.50
N THR A 35 5.16 6.88 -23.58
CA THR A 35 4.60 6.95 -24.93
C THR A 35 5.16 5.84 -25.81
N LEU A 36 4.29 5.26 -26.64
CA LEU A 36 4.64 4.29 -27.66
C LEU A 36 4.35 4.89 -29.03
N LEU A 37 5.35 4.89 -29.90
CA LEU A 37 5.17 5.24 -31.31
C LEU A 37 4.69 4.00 -32.05
N ILE A 38 3.51 4.06 -32.64
CA ILE A 38 2.97 2.98 -33.47
C ILE A 38 3.13 3.41 -34.92
N LYS A 39 3.90 2.66 -35.69
CA LYS A 39 4.10 2.86 -37.12
C LYS A 39 3.43 1.74 -37.90
N ILE A 40 2.41 2.08 -38.67
CA ILE A 40 1.71 1.13 -39.54
C ILE A 40 2.38 1.16 -40.91
N VAL A 41 2.65 -0.02 -41.46
CA VAL A 41 3.28 -0.21 -42.78
C VAL A 41 2.51 -1.25 -43.56
N ASP A 42 2.57 -1.18 -44.89
CA ASP A 42 2.03 -2.19 -45.78
C ASP A 42 3.16 -2.90 -46.51
N ASN A 43 3.36 -4.19 -46.19
CA ASN A 43 4.47 -5.00 -46.70
C ASN A 43 5.86 -4.37 -46.44
N GLY A 44 6.01 -3.71 -45.30
CA GLY A 44 7.24 -3.01 -44.91
C GLY A 44 7.44 -1.62 -45.53
N VAL A 45 6.49 -1.12 -46.32
CA VAL A 45 6.54 0.22 -46.93
C VAL A 45 5.64 1.19 -46.15
N GLU A 46 6.04 2.47 -46.06
CA GLU A 46 5.22 3.51 -45.44
C GLU A 46 3.88 3.66 -46.17
N ILE A 47 2.80 3.82 -45.39
CA ILE A 47 1.44 3.95 -45.89
C ILE A 47 0.83 5.27 -45.38
N ASP A 48 0.17 6.00 -46.28
CA ASP A 48 -0.61 7.19 -45.93
C ASP A 48 -1.96 6.76 -45.35
N LEU A 49 -2.20 7.14 -44.10
CA LEU A 49 -3.41 6.85 -43.34
C LEU A 49 -4.31 8.08 -43.15
N THR A 50 -4.21 9.07 -44.03
CA THR A 50 -5.16 10.18 -44.09
C THR A 50 -6.58 9.64 -44.27
N GLY A 51 -7.54 10.17 -43.50
CA GLY A 51 -8.92 9.64 -43.43
C GLY A 51 -9.11 8.42 -42.51
N HIS A 52 -8.07 7.97 -41.79
CA HIS A 52 -8.14 6.84 -40.86
C HIS A 52 -7.94 7.26 -39.40
N SER A 53 -8.41 6.42 -38.48
CA SER A 53 -8.20 6.56 -37.04
C SER A 53 -7.78 5.23 -36.41
N LEU A 54 -7.09 5.30 -35.29
CA LEU A 54 -6.55 4.14 -34.61
C LEU A 54 -7.16 4.02 -33.21
N LYS A 55 -7.68 2.85 -32.88
CA LYS A 55 -8.31 2.53 -31.60
C LYS A 55 -7.59 1.36 -30.95
N LEU A 56 -7.34 1.46 -29.65
CA LEU A 56 -6.89 0.33 -28.84
C LEU A 56 -8.00 -0.05 -27.87
N THR A 57 -8.41 -1.31 -27.88
CA THR A 57 -9.28 -1.89 -26.84
C THR A 57 -8.43 -2.81 -25.98
N TYR A 58 -8.65 -2.85 -24.67
CA TYR A 58 -7.87 -3.67 -23.76
C TYR A 58 -8.73 -4.32 -22.67
N GLN A 59 -8.30 -5.48 -22.19
CA GLN A 59 -8.92 -6.25 -21.11
C GLN A 59 -7.84 -6.92 -20.26
N TYR A 60 -7.99 -6.86 -18.95
CA TYR A 60 -7.14 -7.59 -18.02
C TYR A 60 -7.49 -9.07 -18.01
N THR A 61 -6.49 -9.95 -18.03
CA THR A 61 -6.74 -11.41 -17.99
C THR A 61 -7.26 -11.88 -16.63
N ASN A 62 -6.91 -11.14 -15.56
CA ASN A 62 -7.15 -11.53 -14.18
C ASN A 62 -8.25 -10.69 -13.49
N SER A 63 -8.94 -9.81 -14.23
CA SER A 63 -10.04 -9.02 -13.69
C SER A 63 -11.05 -8.65 -14.79
N SER A 64 -12.23 -8.18 -14.40
CA SER A 64 -13.24 -7.67 -15.35
C SER A 64 -12.89 -6.29 -15.92
N ASN A 65 -11.74 -5.70 -15.55
CA ASN A 65 -11.36 -4.38 -16.01
C ASN A 65 -11.03 -4.41 -17.50
N SER A 66 -11.71 -3.56 -18.25
CA SER A 66 -11.52 -3.39 -19.68
C SER A 66 -11.79 -1.93 -20.05
N GLY A 67 -11.29 -1.53 -21.20
CA GLY A 67 -11.47 -0.17 -21.69
C GLY A 67 -11.04 -0.02 -23.14
N PHE A 68 -11.08 1.20 -23.62
CA PHE A 68 -10.52 1.56 -24.92
C PHE A 68 -9.96 2.97 -24.91
N VAL A 69 -9.05 3.24 -25.85
CA VAL A 69 -8.47 4.56 -26.07
C VAL A 69 -8.36 4.82 -27.57
N MET A 70 -8.73 6.04 -27.98
CA MET A 70 -8.46 6.53 -29.33
C MET A 70 -7.04 7.08 -29.37
N ILE A 71 -6.22 6.59 -30.30
CA ILE A 71 -4.81 6.94 -30.36
C ILE A 71 -4.64 8.17 -31.27
N PRO A 72 -4.10 9.28 -30.75
CA PRO A 72 -3.91 10.48 -31.56
C PRO A 72 -2.87 10.25 -32.67
N PRO A 73 -3.11 10.81 -33.87
CA PRO A 73 -2.13 10.75 -34.94
C PRO A 73 -0.91 11.63 -34.63
N LYS A 74 0.26 11.19 -35.08
CA LYS A 74 1.49 11.98 -35.06
C LYS A 74 1.87 12.47 -36.46
N ASP A 75 1.87 11.55 -37.43
CA ASP A 75 2.12 11.84 -38.84
C ASP A 75 1.37 10.81 -39.70
N LEU A 76 0.17 11.18 -40.17
CA LEU A 76 -0.69 10.27 -40.93
C LEU A 76 -0.11 9.91 -42.30
N ALA A 77 0.65 10.82 -42.93
CA ALA A 77 1.28 10.57 -44.23
C ALA A 77 2.34 9.47 -44.16
N LYS A 78 2.85 9.16 -42.96
CA LYS A 78 3.81 8.09 -42.68
C LYS A 78 3.24 6.94 -41.84
N GLY A 79 1.94 6.95 -41.60
CA GLY A 79 1.25 5.95 -40.78
C GLY A 79 1.67 5.94 -39.31
N GLU A 80 2.05 7.09 -38.73
CA GLU A 80 2.53 7.20 -37.35
C GLU A 80 1.46 7.71 -36.36
N PHE A 81 1.34 7.01 -35.23
CA PHE A 81 0.46 7.35 -34.09
C PHE A 81 1.22 7.31 -32.76
N ILE A 82 0.78 8.09 -31.77
CA ILE A 82 1.39 8.08 -30.42
C ILE A 82 0.36 7.58 -29.39
N LEU A 83 0.65 6.44 -28.77
CA LEU A 83 -0.11 5.93 -27.64
C LEU A 83 0.53 6.41 -26.33
N VAL A 84 -0.19 7.23 -25.58
CA VAL A 84 0.09 7.46 -24.16
C VAL A 84 -0.55 6.31 -23.39
N ILE A 85 0.23 5.58 -22.59
CA ILE A 85 -0.32 4.48 -21.78
C ILE A 85 -1.33 5.05 -20.77
N PRO A 86 -2.61 4.63 -20.82
CA PRO A 86 -3.62 5.06 -19.83
C PRO A 86 -3.23 4.62 -18.42
N THR A 87 -3.50 5.46 -17.42
CA THR A 87 -3.20 5.15 -16.01
C THR A 87 -3.87 3.84 -15.58
N GLU A 88 -5.06 3.54 -16.11
CA GLU A 88 -5.82 2.33 -15.85
C GLU A 88 -5.09 1.07 -16.34
N MET A 89 -4.28 1.19 -17.41
CA MET A 89 -3.45 0.09 -17.91
C MET A 89 -2.16 -0.10 -17.09
N THR A 90 -1.85 0.78 -16.14
CA THR A 90 -0.65 0.62 -15.28
C THR A 90 -0.87 -0.35 -14.13
N ALA A 91 -2.09 -0.80 -13.83
CA ALA A 91 -2.30 -1.79 -12.78
C ALA A 91 -1.56 -3.10 -13.11
N THR A 92 -0.93 -3.73 -12.10
CA THR A 92 -0.11 -4.94 -12.25
C THR A 92 -0.92 -6.08 -12.85
N GLY A 93 -0.36 -6.76 -13.86
CA GLY A 93 -1.00 -7.91 -14.50
C GLY A 93 -0.76 -7.99 -16.00
N VAL A 94 -1.33 -9.03 -16.61
CA VAL A 94 -1.32 -9.24 -18.06
C VAL A 94 -2.57 -8.62 -18.66
N ILE A 95 -2.38 -7.85 -19.73
CA ILE A 95 -3.43 -7.13 -20.43
C ILE A 95 -3.44 -7.58 -21.88
N GLU A 96 -4.57 -8.15 -22.30
CA GLU A 96 -4.82 -8.45 -23.70
C GLU A 96 -5.43 -7.23 -24.37
N ALA A 97 -4.85 -6.81 -25.49
CA ALA A 97 -5.31 -5.66 -26.24
C ALA A 97 -5.50 -5.99 -27.72
N ASN A 98 -6.37 -5.22 -28.38
CA ASN A 98 -6.56 -5.25 -29.82
C ASN A 98 -6.38 -3.84 -30.36
N LEU A 99 -5.48 -3.71 -31.32
CA LEU A 99 -5.27 -2.50 -32.08
C LEU A 99 -6.14 -2.56 -33.34
N ILE A 100 -6.96 -1.55 -33.57
CA ILE A 100 -8.01 -1.54 -34.58
C ILE A 100 -7.86 -0.28 -35.44
N LEU A 101 -7.63 -0.48 -36.74
CA LEU A 101 -7.61 0.59 -37.73
C LEU A 101 -9.02 0.80 -38.28
N LEU A 102 -9.50 2.03 -38.21
CA LEU A 102 -10.86 2.43 -38.57
C LEU A 102 -10.84 3.45 -39.71
N ASN A 103 -11.76 3.33 -40.64
CA ASN A 103 -12.07 4.42 -41.58
C ASN A 103 -12.90 5.50 -40.86
N LYS A 104 -12.47 6.76 -40.89
CA LYS A 104 -13.15 7.85 -40.15
C LYS A 104 -14.56 8.15 -40.66
N ASP A 105 -14.78 8.05 -41.96
CA ASP A 105 -16.06 8.47 -42.57
C ASP A 105 -17.12 7.37 -42.48
N LYS A 106 -16.70 6.10 -42.47
CA LYS A 106 -17.59 4.94 -42.46
C LYS A 106 -17.66 4.19 -41.12
N GLU A 107 -16.84 4.60 -40.14
CA GLU A 107 -16.60 3.90 -38.87
C GLU A 107 -16.33 2.39 -39.03
N GLN A 108 -15.80 2.00 -40.20
CA GLN A 108 -15.61 0.61 -40.56
C GLN A 108 -14.24 0.12 -40.09
N VAL A 109 -14.22 -1.05 -39.45
CA VAL A 109 -12.97 -1.76 -39.13
C VAL A 109 -12.32 -2.23 -40.43
N ILE A 110 -11.09 -1.75 -40.67
CA ILE A 110 -10.28 -2.16 -41.82
C ILE A 110 -9.47 -3.39 -41.46
N VAL A 111 -8.77 -3.32 -40.32
CA VAL A 111 -7.95 -4.40 -39.82
C VAL A 111 -7.82 -4.27 -38.30
N SER A 112 -7.72 -5.41 -37.62
CA SER A 112 -7.45 -5.48 -36.19
C SER A 112 -6.34 -6.48 -35.89
N LYS A 113 -5.48 -6.19 -34.91
CA LYS A 113 -4.40 -7.09 -34.49
C LYS A 113 -4.30 -7.16 -32.97
N LYS A 114 -4.10 -8.38 -32.46
CA LYS A 114 -3.88 -8.65 -31.02
C LYS A 114 -2.49 -8.21 -30.57
N LEU A 115 -2.41 -7.67 -29.36
CA LEU A 115 -1.20 -7.21 -28.70
C LEU A 115 -1.29 -7.51 -27.20
N THR A 116 -0.17 -7.78 -26.55
CA THR A 116 -0.14 -8.08 -25.10
C THR A 116 0.72 -7.06 -24.37
N PHE A 117 0.21 -6.54 -23.26
CA PHE A 117 0.98 -5.73 -22.30
C PHE A 117 1.17 -6.52 -21.00
N ILE A 118 2.31 -6.32 -20.35
CA ILE A 118 2.62 -6.87 -19.03
C ILE A 118 3.00 -5.70 -18.13
N SER A 119 2.24 -5.48 -17.06
CA SER A 119 2.54 -4.47 -16.05
C SER A 119 3.19 -5.11 -14.83
N ASP A 120 4.47 -4.81 -14.59
CA ASP A 120 5.23 -5.30 -13.45
C ASP A 120 4.99 -4.44 -12.18
N SER A 121 5.01 -5.07 -11.00
CA SER A 121 4.95 -4.35 -9.71
C SER A 121 6.20 -3.51 -9.48
N SER A 122 6.05 -2.24 -9.07
CA SER A 122 7.20 -1.37 -8.78
C SER A 122 7.62 -1.44 -7.31
N THR A 123 8.94 -1.43 -7.05
CA THR A 123 9.51 -1.30 -5.68
C THR A 123 9.26 0.07 -5.04
N VAL A 124 8.91 1.07 -5.86
CA VAL A 124 8.52 2.41 -5.43
C VAL A 124 7.16 2.39 -4.72
N SER A 125 6.25 1.47 -5.09
CA SER A 125 4.94 1.33 -4.44
C SER A 125 5.07 0.94 -2.97
N VAL A 126 6.00 0.05 -2.62
CA VAL A 126 6.21 -0.40 -1.23
C VAL A 126 6.75 0.74 -0.37
N LEU A 127 7.65 1.57 -0.91
CA LEU A 127 8.19 2.72 -0.18
C LEU A 127 7.18 3.87 -0.07
N ALA A 128 6.43 4.15 -1.14
CA ALA A 128 5.37 5.17 -1.13
C ALA A 128 4.21 4.78 -0.21
N GLN A 129 3.83 3.50 -0.19
CA GLN A 129 2.80 2.98 0.71
C GLN A 129 3.28 2.96 2.16
N LYS A 130 4.55 2.65 2.41
CA LYS A 130 5.17 2.76 3.74
C LYS A 130 5.27 4.21 4.23
N ILE A 131 5.61 5.15 3.35
CA ILE A 131 5.65 6.58 3.69
C ILE A 131 4.24 7.12 3.94
N ASN A 132 3.24 6.76 3.11
CA ASN A 132 1.86 7.18 3.33
C ASN A 132 1.29 6.61 4.63
N ASN A 133 1.56 5.33 4.94
CA ASN A 133 1.15 4.74 6.22
C ASN A 133 1.84 5.45 7.40
N ASN A 134 3.12 5.79 7.27
CA ASN A 134 3.84 6.55 8.30
C ASN A 134 3.31 7.99 8.47
N ILE A 135 2.91 8.65 7.38
CA ILE A 135 2.29 9.99 7.43
C ILE A 135 0.93 9.88 8.11
N ASP A 136 0.10 8.89 7.76
CA ASP A 136 -1.21 8.68 8.37
C ASP A 136 -1.11 8.36 9.87
N ASP A 137 -0.18 7.50 10.25
CA ASP A 137 0.11 7.19 11.66
C ASP A 137 0.62 8.41 12.42
N PHE A 138 1.48 9.23 11.81
CA PHE A 138 1.97 10.47 12.41
C PHE A 138 0.84 11.51 12.56
N THR A 139 -0.04 11.64 11.57
CA THR A 139 -1.21 12.51 11.63
C THR A 139 -2.17 12.07 12.73
N LYS A 140 -2.46 10.77 12.84
CA LYS A 140 -3.29 10.20 13.92
C LYS A 140 -2.69 10.46 15.30
N LEU A 141 -1.38 10.24 15.45
CA LEU A 141 -0.68 10.48 16.71
C LEU A 141 -0.70 11.97 17.09
N LEU A 142 -0.51 12.88 16.13
CA LEU A 142 -0.61 14.32 16.36
C LEU A 142 -2.04 14.72 16.80
N LEU A 143 -3.05 14.15 16.16
CA LEU A 143 -4.46 14.40 16.47
C LEU A 143 -4.85 13.85 17.84
N GLU A 144 -4.35 12.67 18.22
CA GLU A 144 -4.59 12.05 19.52
C GLU A 144 -3.90 12.79 20.67
N LYS A 145 -2.71 13.35 20.43
CA LYS A 145 -1.97 14.16 21.41
C LYS A 145 -2.43 15.62 21.48
N MET A 146 -3.33 16.04 20.59
CA MET A 146 -3.90 17.39 20.60
C MET A 146 -4.93 17.53 21.74
N PRO A 147 -4.80 18.54 22.61
CA PRO A 147 -5.82 18.88 23.62
C PRO A 147 -7.21 19.00 22.98
N GLN A 148 -8.24 18.45 23.64
CA GLN A 148 -9.62 18.42 23.12
C GLN A 148 -10.13 19.81 22.69
N VAL A 149 -9.71 20.87 23.39
CA VAL A 149 -10.06 22.27 23.10
C VAL A 149 -9.51 22.73 21.74
N LEU A 150 -8.27 22.37 21.41
CA LEU A 150 -7.68 22.71 20.10
C LEU A 150 -8.31 21.90 18.97
N ARG A 151 -8.77 20.68 19.28
CA ARG A 151 -9.47 19.81 18.33
C ARG A 151 -10.87 20.33 18.01
N SER A 152 -11.59 20.87 18.99
CA SER A 152 -12.87 21.56 18.77
C SER A 152 -12.69 22.86 18.01
N GLU A 153 -11.71 23.69 18.37
CA GLU A 153 -11.41 24.94 17.65
C GLU A 153 -11.04 24.69 16.19
N LEU A 154 -10.27 23.63 15.90
CA LEU A 154 -9.92 23.26 14.53
C LEU A 154 -11.14 22.82 13.71
N ASN A 155 -12.07 22.07 14.32
CA ASN A 155 -13.31 21.66 13.66
C ASN A 155 -14.24 22.85 13.40
N ASP A 156 -14.35 23.77 14.36
CA ASP A 156 -15.13 25.00 14.21
C ASP A 156 -14.53 25.89 13.10
N LEU A 157 -13.20 25.98 13.01
CA LEU A 157 -12.51 26.72 11.96
C LEU A 157 -12.74 26.10 10.56
N HIS A 158 -12.78 24.76 10.48
CA HIS A 158 -13.05 24.04 9.23
C HIS A 158 -14.49 24.31 8.76
N ALA A 159 -15.46 24.18 9.66
CA ALA A 159 -16.85 24.50 9.39
C ALA A 159 -17.05 25.97 8.98
N GLN A 160 -16.31 26.90 9.61
CA GLN A 160 -16.33 28.30 9.25
C GLN A 160 -15.69 28.57 7.87
N THR A 161 -14.64 27.81 7.51
CA THR A 161 -13.97 27.91 6.20
C THR A 161 -14.86 27.40 5.07
N ASP A 162 -15.53 26.26 5.27
CA ASP A 162 -16.49 25.71 4.29
C ASP A 162 -17.70 26.63 4.09
N SER A 163 -18.21 27.20 5.19
CA SER A 163 -19.28 28.21 5.16
C SER A 163 -18.86 29.49 4.43
N ASN A 164 -17.65 29.99 4.68
CA ASN A 164 -17.11 31.17 4.00
C ASN A 164 -16.86 30.93 2.50
N LYS A 165 -16.39 29.73 2.12
CA LYS A 165 -16.23 29.35 0.71
C LYS A 165 -17.58 29.31 -0.03
N SER A 166 -18.60 28.70 0.58
CA SER A 166 -19.96 28.66 0.04
C SER A 166 -20.57 30.07 -0.09
N ASN A 167 -20.34 30.94 0.90
CA ASN A 167 -20.82 32.33 0.86
C ASN A 167 -20.10 33.19 -0.19
N ILE A 168 -18.82 32.96 -0.47
CA ILE A 168 -18.08 33.66 -1.53
C ILE A 168 -18.52 33.18 -2.93
N GLU A 169 -18.75 31.88 -3.12
CA GLU A 169 -19.24 31.31 -4.39
C GLU A 169 -20.69 31.75 -4.73
N LEU A 170 -21.53 31.99 -3.72
CA LEU A 170 -22.92 32.45 -3.91
C LEU A 170 -23.06 33.97 -4.14
N LYS A 171 -22.20 34.78 -3.52
CA LYS A 171 -22.32 36.26 -3.58
C LYS A 171 -21.77 36.86 -4.88
N ALA A 172 -20.81 36.19 -5.54
CA ALA A 172 -20.20 36.68 -6.77
C ALA A 172 -21.00 36.36 -8.06
N ASN A 173 -21.96 35.43 -8.02
CA ASN A 173 -22.53 34.88 -9.27
C ASN A 173 -23.97 35.30 -9.59
N LEU A 174 -24.80 35.72 -8.63
CA LEU A 174 -26.20 36.06 -8.93
C LEU A 174 -26.48 37.57 -8.97
N ALA A 175 -25.99 38.32 -7.98
CA ALA A 175 -26.22 39.76 -7.91
C ALA A 175 -25.43 40.54 -8.98
N ASP A 176 -24.18 40.15 -9.21
CA ASP A 176 -23.32 40.78 -10.22
C ASP A 176 -23.80 40.45 -11.65
N MET A 177 -24.22 39.20 -11.91
CA MET A 177 -24.82 38.85 -13.21
C MET A 177 -26.14 39.59 -13.44
N THR A 178 -27.00 39.72 -12.42
CA THR A 178 -28.26 40.46 -12.54
C THR A 178 -28.02 41.95 -12.80
N SER A 179 -27.02 42.54 -12.13
CA SER A 179 -26.63 43.95 -12.34
C SER A 179 -26.03 44.17 -13.72
N LEU A 180 -25.16 43.26 -14.17
CA LEU A 180 -24.57 43.30 -15.51
C LEU A 180 -25.64 43.14 -16.59
N GLN A 181 -26.60 42.23 -16.39
CA GLN A 181 -27.68 41.99 -17.34
C GLN A 181 -28.67 43.16 -17.40
N SER A 182 -28.91 43.84 -16.28
CA SER A 182 -29.69 45.08 -16.24
C SER A 182 -28.96 46.21 -16.97
N ALA A 183 -27.66 46.42 -16.70
CA ALA A 183 -26.85 47.42 -17.38
C ALA A 183 -26.73 47.17 -18.89
N MET A 184 -26.64 45.91 -19.32
CA MET A 184 -26.58 45.54 -20.74
C MET A 184 -27.92 45.74 -21.43
N THR A 185 -29.04 45.60 -20.70
CA THR A 185 -30.39 45.89 -21.20
C THR A 185 -30.63 47.40 -21.30
N GLU A 186 -30.20 48.19 -20.31
CA GLU A 186 -30.25 49.65 -20.36
C GLU A 186 -29.40 50.21 -21.50
N LEU A 187 -28.16 49.73 -21.66
CA LEU A 187 -27.28 50.13 -22.76
C LEU A 187 -27.88 49.78 -24.13
N LYS A 188 -28.51 48.60 -24.26
CA LYS A 188 -29.21 48.21 -25.48
C LYS A 188 -30.37 49.16 -25.78
N ASN A 189 -31.17 49.52 -24.77
CA ASN A 189 -32.29 50.44 -24.93
C ASN A 189 -31.83 51.87 -25.26
N GLU A 190 -30.73 52.35 -24.67
CA GLU A 190 -30.12 53.64 -25.05
C GLU A 190 -29.60 53.62 -26.49
N VAL A 191 -28.89 52.57 -26.91
CA VAL A 191 -28.40 52.42 -28.29
C VAL A 191 -29.56 52.35 -29.30
N GLU A 192 -30.65 51.67 -28.96
CA GLU A 192 -31.89 51.65 -29.76
C GLU A 192 -32.59 53.03 -29.79
N ALA A 193 -32.57 53.78 -28.68
CA ALA A 193 -33.12 55.15 -28.59
C ALA A 193 -32.30 56.18 -29.40
N PHE A 194 -31.01 55.93 -29.63
CA PHE A 194 -30.17 56.70 -30.57
C PHE A 194 -30.42 56.35 -32.05
N GLY A 195 -31.37 55.46 -32.36
CA GLY A 195 -31.78 55.14 -33.73
C GLY A 195 -30.81 54.23 -34.49
N ILE A 196 -29.93 53.52 -33.79
CA ILE A 196 -28.96 52.59 -34.40
C ILE A 196 -29.52 51.16 -34.31
N SER A 197 -30.25 50.72 -35.34
CA SER A 197 -30.62 49.31 -35.49
C SER A 197 -29.48 48.51 -36.15
N PRO A 198 -29.46 47.16 -36.03
CA PRO A 198 -28.51 46.31 -36.75
C PRO A 198 -28.53 46.52 -38.27
N GLU A 199 -29.66 46.98 -38.83
CA GLU A 199 -29.81 47.31 -40.25
C GLU A 199 -29.07 48.61 -40.60
N ASN A 200 -29.06 49.61 -39.72
CA ASN A 200 -28.38 50.90 -39.95
C ASN A 200 -26.85 50.79 -39.91
N LEU A 201 -26.30 49.79 -39.20
CA LEU A 201 -24.85 49.51 -39.15
C LEU A 201 -24.31 48.99 -40.50
N VAL A 202 -25.11 48.22 -41.24
CA VAL A 202 -24.81 47.76 -42.60
C VAL A 202 -24.89 48.92 -43.61
N THR A 203 -25.82 49.86 -43.40
CA THR A 203 -25.98 51.05 -44.26
C THR A 203 -24.87 52.08 -44.04
N ILE A 204 -24.42 52.31 -42.80
CA ILE A 204 -23.30 53.23 -42.51
C ILE A 204 -21.97 52.65 -43.03
N LYS A 205 -21.75 51.33 -42.92
CA LYS A 205 -20.61 50.65 -43.53
C LYS A 205 -20.64 50.78 -45.06
N SER A 206 -21.80 50.57 -45.68
CA SER A 206 -21.98 50.73 -47.14
C SER A 206 -21.81 52.18 -47.61
N LEU A 207 -22.23 53.17 -46.81
CA LEU A 207 -22.01 54.60 -47.09
C LEU A 207 -20.55 55.01 -46.91
N LEU A 208 -19.85 54.50 -45.89
CA LEU A 208 -18.41 54.71 -45.72
C LEU A 208 -17.60 54.07 -46.84
N ASP A 209 -17.99 52.86 -47.28
CA ASP A 209 -17.36 52.17 -48.40
C ASP A 209 -17.67 52.89 -49.74
N ALA A 210 -18.85 53.49 -49.89
CA ALA A 210 -19.21 54.32 -51.05
C ALA A 210 -18.51 55.70 -51.06
N ILE A 211 -18.28 56.31 -49.89
CA ILE A 211 -17.50 57.56 -49.75
C ILE A 211 -16.02 57.27 -50.01
N ALA A 212 -15.50 56.14 -49.53
CA ALA A 212 -14.15 55.68 -49.82
C ALA A 212 -13.94 55.31 -51.30
N SER A 213 -15.00 54.92 -52.03
CA SER A 213 -14.94 54.57 -53.46
C SER A 213 -15.21 55.72 -54.44
N ASN A 214 -15.57 56.93 -53.96
CA ASN A 214 -15.94 58.09 -54.81
C ASN A 214 -14.88 59.20 -54.87
N ALA A 215 -13.65 58.96 -54.41
CA ALA A 215 -12.51 59.81 -54.74
C ALA A 215 -11.70 59.14 -55.87
N SER A 216 -12.16 59.32 -57.11
CA SER A 216 -11.45 58.77 -58.28
C SER A 216 -10.24 59.66 -58.62
N GLU A 217 -9.08 59.02 -58.78
CA GLU A 217 -7.81 59.63 -59.21
C GLU A 217 -7.94 60.42 -60.54
N SER A 218 -9.02 60.20 -61.30
CA SER A 218 -9.37 60.92 -62.53
C SER A 218 -9.83 62.37 -62.32
N GLU A 219 -10.46 62.74 -61.21
CA GLU A 219 -10.95 64.12 -60.99
C GLU A 219 -9.85 65.05 -60.44
N LEU A 220 -8.86 64.51 -59.73
CA LEU A 220 -7.66 65.23 -59.32
C LEU A 220 -6.71 65.52 -60.50
N VAL A 221 -6.69 64.65 -61.52
CA VAL A 221 -5.88 64.84 -62.74
C VAL A 221 -6.45 65.95 -63.63
N GLU A 222 -7.77 66.12 -63.71
CA GLU A 222 -8.38 67.25 -64.44
C GLU A 222 -8.10 68.61 -63.75
N LEU A 223 -8.18 68.68 -62.42
CA LEU A 223 -7.88 69.91 -61.66
C LEU A 223 -6.39 70.31 -61.76
N ILE A 224 -5.47 69.35 -61.69
CA ILE A 224 -4.03 69.61 -61.84
C ILE A 224 -3.71 70.11 -63.26
N ASN A 225 -4.38 69.59 -64.28
CA ASN A 225 -4.21 70.04 -65.66
C ASN A 225 -4.81 71.45 -65.90
N SER A 226 -5.96 71.78 -65.30
CA SER A 226 -6.53 73.14 -65.38
C SER A 226 -5.66 74.18 -64.66
N VAL A 227 -5.08 73.84 -63.50
CA VAL A 227 -4.19 74.75 -62.76
C VAL A 227 -2.86 74.96 -63.50
N LYS A 228 -2.30 73.93 -64.16
CA LYS A 228 -1.11 74.06 -65.02
C LYS A 228 -1.32 75.00 -66.21
N VAL A 229 -2.50 74.93 -66.86
CA VAL A 229 -2.85 75.82 -67.98
C VAL A 229 -3.05 77.26 -67.49
N LEU A 230 -3.64 77.47 -66.31
CA LEU A 230 -3.80 78.80 -65.71
C LEU A 230 -2.45 79.43 -65.31
N THR A 231 -1.51 78.65 -64.77
CA THR A 231 -0.14 79.12 -64.46
C THR A 231 0.66 79.45 -65.72
N SER A 232 0.45 78.73 -66.82
CA SER A 232 1.11 79.01 -68.11
C SER A 232 0.58 80.28 -68.79
N ASN A 233 -0.71 80.61 -68.62
CA ASN A 233 -1.32 81.81 -69.21
C ASN A 233 -0.97 83.09 -68.44
N ILE A 234 -0.76 83.01 -67.12
CA ILE A 234 -0.31 84.14 -66.30
C ILE A 234 1.17 84.49 -66.57
N SER A 235 2.01 83.51 -66.93
CA SER A 235 3.41 83.74 -67.33
C SER A 235 3.58 84.35 -68.73
N LEU A 236 2.55 84.34 -69.59
CA LEU A 236 2.58 84.94 -70.93
C LEU A 236 1.97 86.34 -71.00
N MET A 237 1.40 86.85 -69.91
CA MET A 237 0.80 88.19 -69.81
C MET A 237 1.69 89.23 -69.10
N SER A 238 2.92 88.88 -68.72
CA SER A 238 3.79 89.73 -67.88
C SER A 238 5.05 90.29 -68.58
N ASN A 239 5.30 90.04 -69.86
CA ASN A 239 6.46 90.61 -70.57
C ASN A 239 6.16 90.87 -72.05
N GLY A 240 5.88 92.14 -72.38
CA GLY A 240 5.61 92.58 -73.75
C GLY A 240 5.41 94.10 -73.87
N ASP A 241 6.41 94.84 -73.38
CA ASP A 241 6.91 96.14 -73.83
C ASP A 241 6.09 96.98 -74.83
N TYR A 242 5.56 98.14 -74.41
CA TYR A 242 5.43 99.36 -75.23
C TYR A 242 5.28 100.60 -74.33
N SER A 243 6.39 101.33 -74.13
CA SER A 243 6.42 102.78 -73.83
C SER A 243 6.47 103.57 -75.16
N PRO A 244 6.38 104.93 -75.27
CA PRO A 244 6.41 105.97 -74.22
C PRO A 244 5.55 107.25 -74.47
N LYS A 245 5.67 108.19 -73.51
CA LYS A 245 5.56 109.67 -73.56
C LYS A 245 4.27 110.31 -73.04
N ALA A 246 4.30 110.65 -71.76
CA ALA A 246 3.50 111.70 -71.17
C ALA A 246 4.39 112.86 -70.66
N ASN A 247 3.81 114.05 -70.71
CA ASN A 247 4.38 115.39 -70.70
C ASN A 247 4.05 116.09 -69.36
N GLN A 248 4.89 117.04 -68.97
CA GLN A 248 4.97 117.96 -67.81
C GLN A 248 3.82 118.05 -66.77
N THR A 249 2.56 117.78 -67.12
CA THR A 249 1.41 117.72 -66.20
C THR A 249 1.45 116.48 -65.28
N ASP A 250 2.15 115.43 -65.66
CA ASP A 250 2.33 114.22 -64.83
C ASP A 250 3.38 114.38 -63.71
N LEU A 251 4.28 115.37 -63.83
CA LEU A 251 5.34 115.58 -62.84
C LEU A 251 4.80 116.27 -61.56
N GLU A 252 3.79 117.12 -61.70
CA GLU A 252 3.09 117.76 -60.58
C GLU A 252 2.13 116.79 -59.87
N SER A 253 1.53 115.84 -60.61
CA SER A 253 0.71 114.76 -60.04
C SER A 253 1.54 113.68 -59.33
N LEU A 254 2.78 113.44 -59.78
CA LEU A 254 3.73 112.56 -59.08
C LEU A 254 4.24 113.16 -57.76
N GLN A 255 4.43 114.47 -57.67
CA GLN A 255 4.84 115.11 -56.41
C GLN A 255 3.75 114.98 -55.32
N HIS A 256 2.46 115.02 -55.70
CA HIS A 256 1.34 114.86 -54.77
C HIS A 256 1.07 113.38 -54.40
N THR A 257 1.39 112.45 -55.30
CA THR A 257 1.28 110.99 -55.07
C THR A 257 2.43 110.46 -54.21
N VAL A 258 3.66 110.96 -54.43
CA VAL A 258 4.84 110.62 -53.62
C VAL A 258 4.72 111.15 -52.19
N ASN A 259 4.15 112.35 -51.99
CA ASN A 259 3.92 112.88 -50.65
C ASN A 259 2.81 112.12 -49.88
N ASN A 260 1.77 111.64 -50.57
CA ASN A 260 0.74 110.78 -49.96
C ASN A 260 1.22 109.33 -49.71
N GLN A 261 2.10 108.79 -50.55
CA GLN A 261 2.68 107.45 -50.34
C GLN A 261 3.83 107.47 -49.32
N SER A 262 4.54 108.59 -49.13
CA SER A 262 5.52 108.76 -48.05
C SER A 262 4.85 108.72 -46.66
N ALA A 263 3.60 109.17 -46.53
CA ALA A 263 2.79 109.01 -45.32
C ALA A 263 2.24 107.57 -45.12
N ALA A 264 2.04 106.80 -46.19
CA ALA A 264 1.50 105.43 -46.13
C ALA A 264 2.59 104.33 -46.05
N VAL A 265 3.86 104.65 -46.33
CA VAL A 265 5.00 103.71 -46.21
C VAL A 265 5.75 103.85 -44.88
N SER A 266 5.48 104.89 -44.08
CA SER A 266 6.16 105.10 -42.80
C SER A 266 5.58 104.33 -41.59
N THR A 267 4.61 103.41 -41.75
CA THR A 267 4.06 102.61 -40.62
C THR A 267 3.65 101.17 -40.99
N LYS A 268 4.57 100.38 -41.58
CA LYS A 268 4.37 98.92 -41.65
C LYS A 268 5.64 98.10 -41.47
N ALA A 269 6.23 98.29 -40.29
CA ALA A 269 6.98 97.29 -39.52
C ALA A 269 7.05 97.84 -38.09
N ASN A 270 5.96 97.69 -37.32
CA ASN A 270 5.89 98.32 -36.00
C ASN A 270 6.63 97.47 -34.97
N GLN A 271 7.31 98.15 -34.05
CA GLN A 271 7.98 97.62 -32.85
C GLN A 271 7.17 96.51 -32.13
N THR A 272 5.84 96.54 -32.21
CA THR A 272 4.92 95.51 -31.72
C THR A 272 5.18 94.11 -32.28
N ASP A 273 5.56 93.97 -33.55
CA ASP A 273 5.83 92.66 -34.14
C ASP A 273 7.17 92.09 -33.65
N LEU A 274 8.17 92.95 -33.41
CA LEU A 274 9.45 92.56 -32.83
C LEU A 274 9.31 92.23 -31.34
N ASP A 275 8.53 92.99 -30.58
CA ASP A 275 8.27 92.72 -29.16
C ASP A 275 7.45 91.43 -28.96
N ASN A 276 6.52 91.12 -29.86
CA ASN A 276 5.78 89.85 -29.86
C ASN A 276 6.66 88.65 -30.22
N LEU A 277 7.59 88.81 -31.15
CA LEU A 277 8.60 87.78 -31.46
C LEU A 277 9.55 87.56 -30.28
N GLN A 278 10.02 88.64 -29.65
CA GLN A 278 10.85 88.58 -28.45
C GLN A 278 10.13 87.86 -27.30
N ALA A 279 8.86 88.21 -27.03
CA ALA A 279 8.06 87.57 -25.98
C ALA A 279 7.74 86.10 -26.27
N THR A 280 7.58 85.73 -27.55
CA THR A 280 7.36 84.33 -27.96
C THR A 280 8.63 83.51 -27.83
N VAL A 281 9.78 84.08 -28.20
CA VAL A 281 11.10 83.44 -28.05
C VAL A 281 11.47 83.29 -26.56
N GLU A 282 11.21 84.28 -25.72
CA GLU A 282 11.46 84.18 -24.27
C GLU A 282 10.53 83.13 -23.61
N LYS A 283 9.24 83.09 -23.96
CA LYS A 283 8.33 82.03 -23.46
C LYS A 283 8.74 80.63 -23.93
N GLN A 284 9.18 80.48 -25.18
CA GLN A 284 9.69 79.20 -25.67
C GLN A 284 11.01 78.83 -25.01
N GLY A 285 11.91 79.79 -24.74
CA GLY A 285 13.15 79.58 -23.99
C GLY A 285 12.90 79.10 -22.56
N ILE A 286 11.95 79.72 -21.85
CA ILE A 286 11.56 79.32 -20.48
C ILE A 286 10.88 77.93 -20.49
N ALA A 287 10.03 77.64 -21.48
CA ALA A 287 9.36 76.33 -21.62
C ALA A 287 10.33 75.20 -21.99
N ILE A 288 11.36 75.48 -22.81
CA ILE A 288 12.41 74.51 -23.15
C ILE A 288 13.32 74.26 -21.94
N SER A 289 13.67 75.30 -21.16
CA SER A 289 14.50 75.14 -19.94
C SER A 289 13.77 74.36 -18.84
N THR A 290 12.47 74.60 -18.62
CA THR A 290 11.67 73.86 -17.61
C THR A 290 11.38 72.41 -18.03
N LYS A 291 11.21 72.15 -19.33
CA LYS A 291 10.97 70.79 -19.85
C LYS A 291 12.25 69.95 -19.91
N ALA A 292 13.42 70.57 -20.09
CA ALA A 292 14.71 69.88 -20.04
C ALA A 292 15.19 69.56 -18.61
N GLU A 293 14.81 70.36 -17.60
CA GLU A 293 15.28 70.18 -16.22
C GLU A 293 14.39 69.26 -15.34
N GLN A 294 13.11 69.02 -15.67
CA GLN A 294 12.19 68.30 -14.75
C GLN A 294 11.80 66.86 -15.10
N SER A 295 11.59 66.45 -16.36
CA SER A 295 11.08 65.09 -16.64
C SER A 295 12.17 64.06 -16.89
N ASP A 296 13.16 64.40 -17.71
CA ASP A 296 14.04 63.38 -18.28
C ASP A 296 15.23 63.08 -17.36
N LEU A 297 15.75 64.09 -16.66
CA LEU A 297 16.80 63.94 -15.64
C LEU A 297 16.30 63.26 -14.35
N SER A 298 15.08 63.57 -13.92
CA SER A 298 14.46 62.97 -12.71
C SER A 298 14.15 61.48 -12.91
N THR A 299 13.62 61.13 -14.09
CA THR A 299 13.32 59.73 -14.43
C THR A 299 14.60 58.92 -14.62
N THR A 300 15.62 59.50 -15.25
CA THR A 300 16.92 58.85 -15.42
C THR A 300 17.62 58.62 -14.08
N ASN A 301 17.64 59.62 -13.18
CA ASN A 301 18.22 59.45 -11.85
C ASN A 301 17.47 58.40 -11.00
N LYS A 302 16.14 58.36 -11.04
CA LYS A 302 15.36 57.31 -10.35
C LYS A 302 15.69 55.90 -10.84
N ASN A 303 15.84 55.73 -12.16
CA ASN A 303 16.18 54.44 -12.75
C ASN A 303 17.62 54.04 -12.40
N VAL A 304 18.56 54.98 -12.40
CA VAL A 304 19.96 54.73 -11.99
C VAL A 304 20.05 54.36 -10.51
N THR A 305 19.32 55.05 -9.62
CA THR A 305 19.27 54.69 -8.18
C THR A 305 18.66 53.30 -7.98
N THR A 306 17.56 52.98 -8.67
CA THR A 306 16.92 51.67 -8.57
C THR A 306 17.82 50.54 -9.09
N ALA A 307 18.54 50.78 -10.20
CA ALA A 307 19.52 49.84 -10.73
C ALA A 307 20.69 49.63 -9.76
N GLN A 308 21.17 50.69 -9.10
CA GLN A 308 22.23 50.61 -8.10
C GLN A 308 21.81 49.84 -6.85
N GLU A 309 20.59 50.06 -6.35
CA GLU A 309 20.03 49.30 -5.22
C GLU A 309 19.85 47.81 -5.57
N THR A 310 19.38 47.52 -6.79
CA THR A 310 19.23 46.14 -7.29
C THR A 310 20.58 45.45 -7.41
N ALA A 311 21.61 46.15 -7.91
CA ALA A 311 22.97 45.62 -8.00
C ALA A 311 23.58 45.35 -6.62
N ASN A 312 23.42 46.27 -5.66
CA ASN A 312 23.90 46.09 -4.29
C ASN A 312 23.20 44.91 -3.59
N LYS A 313 21.90 44.73 -3.83
CA LYS A 313 21.13 43.60 -3.29
C LYS A 313 21.58 42.26 -3.90
N ALA A 314 21.79 42.21 -5.22
CA ALA A 314 22.32 41.03 -5.90
C ALA A 314 23.73 40.67 -5.40
N GLU A 315 24.59 41.65 -5.13
CA GLU A 315 25.92 41.42 -4.55
C GLU A 315 25.83 40.83 -3.13
N SER A 316 24.92 41.35 -2.29
CA SER A 316 24.69 40.84 -0.94
C SER A 316 24.14 39.41 -0.96
N GLU A 317 23.18 39.12 -1.84
CA GLU A 317 22.61 37.78 -2.01
C GLU A 317 23.65 36.78 -2.54
N ALA A 318 24.51 37.20 -3.48
CA ALA A 318 25.61 36.38 -3.97
C ALA A 318 26.65 36.08 -2.88
N LYS A 319 27.01 37.08 -2.05
CA LYS A 319 27.90 36.88 -0.90
C LYS A 319 27.29 35.92 0.13
N ASN A 320 25.99 36.04 0.40
CA ASN A 320 25.28 35.11 1.28
C ASN A 320 25.20 33.68 0.71
N ALA A 321 24.98 33.54 -0.60
CA ALA A 321 24.97 32.24 -1.26
C ALA A 321 26.35 31.57 -1.21
N MET A 322 27.44 32.32 -1.42
CA MET A 322 28.81 31.81 -1.29
C MET A 322 29.16 31.42 0.15
N ALA A 323 28.71 32.19 1.15
CA ALA A 323 28.88 31.85 2.55
C ALA A 323 28.16 30.54 2.89
N LYS A 324 26.89 30.38 2.47
CA LYS A 324 26.11 29.14 2.65
C LYS A 324 26.71 27.95 1.91
N ALA A 325 27.26 28.16 0.71
CA ALA A 325 27.95 27.10 -0.03
C ALA A 325 29.23 26.64 0.71
N THR A 326 29.98 27.58 1.30
CA THR A 326 31.18 27.28 2.10
C THR A 326 30.80 26.54 3.39
N GLU A 327 29.71 26.94 4.05
CA GLU A 327 29.18 26.26 5.24
C GLU A 327 28.68 24.84 4.91
N ALA A 328 28.01 24.67 3.77
CA ALA A 328 27.59 23.36 3.27
C ALA A 328 28.80 22.47 2.95
N GLN A 329 29.86 23.03 2.35
CA GLN A 329 31.12 22.32 2.08
C GLN A 329 31.82 21.88 3.38
N ALA A 330 31.86 22.73 4.41
CA ALA A 330 32.46 22.42 5.71
C ALA A 330 31.66 21.37 6.50
N ASN A 331 30.35 21.30 6.31
CA ASN A 331 29.46 20.32 6.94
C ASN A 331 29.25 19.04 6.11
N SER A 332 29.90 18.93 4.94
CA SER A 332 29.86 17.74 4.10
C SER A 332 30.95 16.75 4.50
N LEU A 333 30.59 15.48 4.66
CA LEU A 333 31.57 14.41 4.86
C LEU A 333 32.45 14.26 3.60
N PRO A 334 33.75 13.93 3.73
CA PRO A 334 34.60 13.60 2.59
C PRO A 334 33.98 12.46 1.77
N LEU A 335 34.15 12.50 0.43
CA LEU A 335 33.63 11.53 -0.54
C LEU A 335 33.98 10.04 -0.24
N ASN A 336 34.86 9.79 0.73
CA ASN A 336 35.45 8.49 1.03
C ASN A 336 35.37 8.12 2.53
N SER A 337 34.63 8.87 3.36
CA SER A 337 34.58 8.63 4.80
C SER A 337 33.30 7.93 5.24
N ASN A 338 33.43 6.91 6.09
CA ASN A 338 32.30 6.27 6.76
C ASN A 338 31.66 7.27 7.74
N ALA A 339 30.33 7.29 7.82
CA ALA A 339 29.61 8.04 8.85
C ALA A 339 30.11 7.60 10.25
N VAL A 340 30.22 8.55 11.20
CA VAL A 340 30.70 8.26 12.57
C VAL A 340 29.89 7.12 13.22
N SER A 341 28.59 7.05 12.94
CA SER A 341 27.71 5.95 13.39
C SER A 341 28.05 4.58 12.77
N ALA A 342 28.56 4.55 11.54
CA ALA A 342 28.93 3.31 10.84
C ALA A 342 30.30 2.76 11.28
N SER A 343 31.17 3.59 11.89
CA SER A 343 32.47 3.15 12.39
C SER A 343 32.37 2.03 13.44
N LYS A 344 31.30 2.03 14.24
CA LYS A 344 31.03 1.02 15.27
C LYS A 344 30.76 -0.38 14.69
N LEU A 345 30.32 -0.45 13.43
CA LEU A 345 30.01 -1.67 12.68
C LEU A 345 31.16 -2.12 11.76
N ALA A 346 32.32 -1.45 11.79
CA ALA A 346 33.50 -1.88 11.05
C ALA A 346 33.99 -3.28 11.50
N THR A 347 33.73 -3.62 12.76
CA THR A 347 33.88 -4.98 13.29
C THR A 347 32.53 -5.69 13.27
N ALA A 348 32.48 -6.91 12.72
CA ALA A 348 31.28 -7.73 12.72
C ALA A 348 30.73 -7.93 14.14
N ARG A 349 29.43 -7.71 14.32
CA ARG A 349 28.71 -7.89 15.59
C ARG A 349 27.78 -9.10 15.49
N LYS A 350 27.70 -9.90 16.54
CA LYS A 350 26.74 -11.00 16.65
C LYS A 350 25.43 -10.47 17.20
N LEU A 351 24.33 -10.83 16.54
CA LEU A 351 22.96 -10.58 16.96
C LEU A 351 22.30 -11.92 17.26
N GLY A 352 22.04 -12.19 18.54
CA GLY A 352 21.31 -13.35 19.04
C GLY A 352 19.89 -12.95 19.41
N VAL A 353 18.93 -13.73 18.93
CA VAL A 353 17.50 -13.56 19.25
C VAL A 353 17.15 -14.42 20.45
N ASN A 354 16.55 -13.81 21.47
CA ASN A 354 15.99 -14.52 22.61
C ASN A 354 14.46 -14.63 22.43
N LEU A 355 14.00 -15.83 22.06
CA LEU A 355 12.57 -16.13 21.87
C LEU A 355 11.75 -16.11 23.17
N GLN A 356 12.37 -15.94 24.34
CA GLN A 356 11.69 -15.80 25.62
C GLN A 356 11.46 -14.33 26.02
N SER A 357 12.06 -13.37 25.30
CA SER A 357 11.93 -11.93 25.59
C SER A 357 11.04 -11.26 24.55
N SER A 358 10.07 -10.47 25.00
CA SER A 358 9.27 -9.57 24.14
C SER A 358 9.70 -8.11 24.24
N SER A 359 10.76 -7.82 24.99
CA SER A 359 11.24 -6.46 25.20
C SER A 359 12.22 -6.08 24.10
N PRO A 360 11.98 -4.98 23.37
CA PRO A 360 12.93 -4.48 22.41
C PRO A 360 14.22 -4.04 23.12
N LYS A 361 15.34 -4.16 22.42
CA LYS A 361 16.67 -3.77 22.89
C LYS A 361 17.28 -2.81 21.90
N ASP A 362 17.79 -1.69 22.42
CA ASP A 362 18.52 -0.74 21.61
C ASP A 362 19.89 -1.32 21.24
N PHE A 363 20.20 -1.29 19.95
CA PHE A 363 21.48 -1.74 19.40
C PHE A 363 22.22 -0.55 18.80
N ASP A 364 23.32 -0.15 19.42
CA ASP A 364 24.13 1.00 19.00
C ASP A 364 25.42 0.59 18.26
N GLY A 365 25.61 -0.72 18.02
CA GLY A 365 26.77 -1.28 17.32
C GLY A 365 28.06 -1.37 18.16
N SER A 366 28.05 -0.99 19.45
CA SER A 366 29.27 -0.98 20.28
C SER A 366 29.74 -2.40 20.70
N SER A 367 28.83 -3.37 20.84
CA SER A 367 29.11 -4.73 21.27
C SER A 367 28.15 -5.77 20.66
N ASP A 368 28.44 -7.06 20.83
CA ASP A 368 27.51 -8.14 20.49
C ASP A 368 26.25 -8.06 21.37
N VAL A 369 25.08 -8.35 20.80
CA VAL A 369 23.80 -8.40 21.53
C VAL A 369 23.18 -9.77 21.34
N THR A 370 22.87 -10.46 22.43
CA THR A 370 22.40 -11.86 22.38
C THR A 370 20.99 -12.06 22.94
N ASP A 371 20.35 -10.99 23.40
CA ASP A 371 19.06 -11.01 24.07
C ASP A 371 18.02 -10.11 23.38
N ILE A 372 18.12 -9.97 22.06
CA ILE A 372 17.16 -9.21 21.25
C ILE A 372 15.80 -9.94 21.29
N GLY A 373 14.78 -9.29 21.85
CA GLY A 373 13.43 -9.84 21.93
C GLY A 373 12.67 -9.77 20.60
N VAL A 374 11.67 -10.64 20.44
CA VAL A 374 10.69 -10.57 19.34
C VAL A 374 9.42 -9.88 19.85
N THR A 375 8.97 -8.81 19.18
CA THR A 375 7.71 -8.14 19.53
C THR A 375 6.56 -8.74 18.72
N GLY A 376 5.52 -9.18 19.41
CA GLY A 376 4.32 -9.76 18.81
C GLY A 376 4.38 -11.29 18.63
N VAL A 377 3.24 -11.85 18.20
CA VAL A 377 3.10 -13.27 17.86
C VAL A 377 3.60 -13.43 16.42
N LEU A 378 4.63 -14.24 16.21
CA LEU A 378 4.99 -14.70 14.86
C LEU A 378 3.90 -15.67 14.38
N PRO A 379 3.14 -15.37 13.32
CA PRO A 379 2.22 -16.33 12.72
C PRO A 379 2.98 -17.50 12.09
N ILE A 380 2.36 -18.67 11.97
CA ILE A 380 2.95 -19.87 11.30
C ILE A 380 3.45 -19.54 9.89
N ALA A 381 2.72 -18.70 9.16
CA ALA A 381 3.09 -18.25 7.82
C ALA A 381 4.44 -17.51 7.76
N ASN A 382 4.89 -16.95 8.89
CA ASN A 382 6.14 -16.21 9.02
C ASN A 382 7.17 -16.97 9.90
N GLY A 383 7.02 -18.30 10.05
CA GLY A 383 7.95 -19.14 10.80
C GLY A 383 7.73 -19.18 12.32
N GLY A 384 6.57 -18.72 12.82
CA GLY A 384 6.20 -18.84 14.22
C GLY A 384 5.63 -20.21 14.60
N THR A 385 5.67 -20.54 15.90
CA THR A 385 5.23 -21.84 16.44
C THR A 385 3.84 -21.80 17.11
N SER A 386 3.07 -20.72 16.93
CA SER A 386 1.75 -20.51 17.58
C SER A 386 0.61 -20.42 16.55
N THR A 387 -0.63 -20.72 16.96
CA THR A 387 -1.84 -20.57 16.13
C THR A 387 -2.12 -19.09 15.80
N SER A 388 -3.00 -18.82 14.83
CA SER A 388 -3.29 -17.47 14.32
C SER A 388 -3.85 -16.49 15.36
N ASP A 389 -4.30 -16.98 16.51
CA ASP A 389 -4.76 -16.20 17.67
C ASP A 389 -3.68 -15.99 18.75
N GLY A 390 -2.46 -16.48 18.53
CA GLY A 390 -1.36 -16.35 19.49
C GLY A 390 -1.44 -17.27 20.69
N VAL A 391 -2.43 -18.15 20.76
CA VAL A 391 -2.61 -19.06 21.89
C VAL A 391 -1.92 -20.40 21.59
N ILE A 392 -0.79 -20.66 22.26
CA ILE A 392 -0.23 -22.02 22.28
C ILE A 392 -1.13 -22.89 23.16
N ASN A 393 -2.23 -23.40 22.60
CA ASN A 393 -3.08 -24.38 23.27
C ASN A 393 -2.36 -25.73 23.30
N THR A 394 -1.48 -25.93 24.29
CA THR A 394 -0.97 -27.27 24.56
C THR A 394 -2.00 -28.06 25.35
N ILE A 395 -2.20 -29.30 24.93
CA ILE A 395 -3.12 -30.24 25.56
C ILE A 395 -2.30 -31.30 26.29
N ALA A 396 -2.73 -31.65 27.50
CA ALA A 396 -2.21 -32.78 28.26
C ALA A 396 -3.36 -33.68 28.72
N TYR A 397 -3.04 -34.86 29.22
CA TYR A 397 -3.99 -35.86 29.70
C TYR A 397 -3.53 -36.45 31.02
N ALA A 398 -4.49 -36.84 31.86
CA ALA A 398 -4.23 -37.43 33.17
C ALA A 398 -5.43 -38.28 33.64
N ASN A 399 -5.21 -39.03 34.71
CA ASN A 399 -6.22 -39.89 35.36
C ASN A 399 -6.79 -39.30 36.66
N SER A 400 -6.29 -38.14 37.10
CA SER A 400 -6.76 -37.42 38.31
C SER A 400 -7.17 -35.98 38.01
N ALA A 401 -8.02 -35.42 38.88
CA ALA A 401 -8.55 -34.05 38.73
C ALA A 401 -7.49 -32.96 38.89
N ASP A 402 -6.41 -33.23 39.62
CA ASP A 402 -5.24 -32.36 39.77
C ASP A 402 -4.17 -32.59 38.68
N GLY A 403 -4.43 -33.54 37.75
CA GLY A 403 -3.56 -33.87 36.65
C GLY A 403 -2.29 -34.64 36.99
N THR A 404 -2.09 -35.03 38.25
CA THR A 404 -0.84 -35.63 38.71
C THR A 404 -0.71 -37.11 38.34
N ASP A 405 -1.82 -37.85 38.37
CA ASP A 405 -1.85 -39.28 38.10
C ASP A 405 -1.74 -39.56 36.59
N ASP A 406 -0.72 -40.33 36.21
CA ASP A 406 -0.37 -40.67 34.83
C ASP A 406 -0.33 -39.48 33.85
N PHE A 407 0.16 -38.33 34.30
CA PHE A 407 0.37 -37.14 33.46
C PHE A 407 1.11 -37.46 32.15
N THR A 408 0.53 -37.02 31.03
CA THR A 408 1.14 -37.11 29.69
C THR A 408 0.77 -35.90 28.84
N THR A 409 1.66 -35.49 27.95
CA THR A 409 1.35 -34.47 26.92
C THR A 409 1.00 -35.10 25.57
N VAL A 410 0.96 -36.43 25.49
CA VAL A 410 0.66 -37.19 24.28
C VAL A 410 -0.50 -38.12 24.57
N TYR A 411 -1.52 -38.09 23.71
CA TYR A 411 -2.68 -38.97 23.83
C TYR A 411 -2.25 -40.43 23.60
N PRO A 412 -2.73 -41.39 24.40
CA PRO A 412 -2.26 -42.76 24.31
C PRO A 412 -2.84 -43.50 23.09
N ASN A 413 -1.95 -44.13 22.31
CA ASN A 413 -2.34 -45.07 21.27
C ASN A 413 -2.70 -46.44 21.87
N LEU A 414 -3.56 -47.19 21.20
CA LEU A 414 -3.90 -48.56 21.57
C LEU A 414 -2.71 -49.51 21.35
N ASN A 415 -2.68 -50.60 22.13
CA ASN A 415 -1.70 -51.66 21.93
C ASN A 415 -2.03 -52.50 20.70
N LEU A 416 -1.01 -52.97 20.01
CA LEU A 416 -1.13 -53.92 18.91
C LEU A 416 -1.10 -55.38 19.38
N LEU A 417 -0.82 -55.63 20.66
CA LEU A 417 -0.85 -56.96 21.26
C LEU A 417 -1.98 -57.10 22.29
N ASP A 418 -2.66 -58.24 22.25
CA ASP A 418 -3.61 -58.69 23.28
C ASP A 418 -2.88 -59.30 24.49
N GLY A 419 -3.50 -59.28 25.66
CA GLY A 419 -3.07 -59.94 26.89
C GLY A 419 -1.89 -59.29 27.59
N THR A 420 -1.61 -58.02 27.31
CA THR A 420 -0.42 -57.30 27.83
C THR A 420 -0.64 -56.68 29.20
N LYS A 421 -1.90 -56.55 29.63
CA LYS A 421 -2.26 -55.99 30.94
C LYS A 421 -1.87 -56.93 32.08
N ASP A 422 -2.03 -58.22 31.83
CA ASP A 422 -1.94 -59.30 32.80
C ASP A 422 -1.05 -60.46 32.36
N PHE A 423 -0.38 -60.34 31.19
CA PHE A 423 0.37 -61.43 30.55
C PHE A 423 -0.48 -62.68 30.28
N SER A 424 -1.75 -62.49 29.91
CA SER A 424 -2.66 -63.56 29.51
C SER A 424 -2.45 -64.03 28.06
N GLY A 425 -2.90 -65.26 27.79
CA GLY A 425 -2.70 -65.92 26.50
C GLY A 425 -1.31 -66.55 26.36
N GLN A 426 -0.87 -66.72 25.10
CA GLN A 426 0.42 -67.37 24.80
C GLN A 426 1.57 -66.35 24.90
N TRP A 427 2.41 -66.54 25.92
CA TRP A 427 3.64 -65.78 26.16
C TRP A 427 4.82 -66.74 26.26
N ILE A 428 5.88 -66.45 25.52
CA ILE A 428 7.08 -67.28 25.52
C ILE A 428 7.85 -67.02 26.81
N TYR A 429 8.31 -68.09 27.45
CA TYR A 429 8.99 -68.08 28.76
C TYR A 429 8.15 -67.56 29.92
N SER A 430 6.82 -67.60 29.78
CA SER A 430 5.90 -67.21 30.85
C SER A 430 6.04 -68.09 32.09
N GLU A 431 6.30 -69.38 31.89
CA GLU A 431 6.53 -70.39 32.91
C GLU A 431 7.84 -70.19 33.68
N LEU A 432 8.78 -69.43 33.12
CA LEU A 432 10.06 -69.11 33.75
C LEU A 432 10.01 -67.82 34.59
N SER A 433 8.83 -67.20 34.70
CA SER A 433 8.59 -65.98 35.45
C SER A 433 7.44 -66.18 36.43
N THR A 434 7.49 -65.52 37.59
CA THR A 434 6.44 -65.56 38.60
C THR A 434 5.73 -64.22 38.71
N ASP A 435 4.45 -64.21 39.09
CA ASP A 435 3.73 -62.97 39.39
C ASP A 435 4.24 -62.34 40.69
N ASP A 436 4.45 -61.03 40.70
CA ASP A 436 4.96 -60.28 41.87
C ASP A 436 4.21 -58.95 42.04
N GLY A 437 2.87 -59.04 42.13
CA GLY A 437 1.98 -57.91 42.35
C GLY A 437 1.68 -57.09 41.08
N THR A 438 1.44 -55.80 41.27
CA THR A 438 1.06 -54.89 40.18
C THR A 438 1.87 -53.60 40.19
N TYR A 439 2.09 -53.02 39.02
CA TYR A 439 2.67 -51.69 38.84
C TYR A 439 1.79 -50.88 37.89
N LYS A 440 1.29 -49.71 38.35
CA LYS A 440 0.31 -48.88 37.61
C LYS A 440 -0.92 -49.68 37.13
N GLY A 441 -1.41 -50.59 37.96
CA GLY A 441 -2.55 -51.45 37.63
C GLY A 441 -2.26 -52.58 36.63
N LEU A 442 -0.99 -52.82 36.28
CA LEU A 442 -0.54 -53.88 35.37
C LEU A 442 0.10 -55.01 36.15
N THR A 443 -0.16 -56.27 35.79
CA THR A 443 0.51 -57.42 36.41
C THR A 443 2.01 -57.34 36.19
N VAL A 444 2.77 -57.67 37.23
CA VAL A 444 4.24 -57.67 37.19
C VAL A 444 4.74 -59.11 37.10
N LYS A 445 5.58 -59.39 36.09
CA LYS A 445 6.34 -60.65 35.97
C LYS A 445 7.74 -60.45 36.51
N LYS A 446 8.16 -61.33 37.43
CA LYS A 446 9.48 -61.38 38.04
C LYS A 446 10.28 -62.55 37.51
N ARG A 447 11.57 -62.33 37.32
CA ARG A 447 12.55 -63.37 37.02
C ARG A 447 13.84 -63.18 37.82
N THR A 448 14.41 -64.27 38.33
CA THR A 448 15.65 -64.27 39.12
C THR A 448 16.82 -64.96 38.43
N ASP A 449 16.56 -65.78 37.41
CA ASP A 449 17.60 -66.50 36.66
C ASP A 449 18.10 -65.71 35.46
N ALA A 450 19.28 -66.10 34.97
CA ALA A 450 19.86 -65.53 33.75
C ALA A 450 19.03 -65.84 32.50
N TRP A 451 19.04 -64.95 31.51
CA TRP A 451 18.34 -65.08 30.21
C TRP A 451 16.85 -65.36 30.34
N GLY A 452 16.12 -65.86 29.34
CA GLY A 452 14.72 -66.34 29.50
C GLY A 452 13.68 -65.30 29.94
N GLY A 453 13.89 -64.01 29.63
CA GLY A 453 12.89 -62.97 29.89
C GLY A 453 11.60 -63.21 29.08
N ILE A 454 10.44 -63.02 29.71
CA ILE A 454 9.13 -63.20 29.08
C ILE A 454 8.93 -62.24 27.90
N PHE A 455 8.36 -62.74 26.80
CA PHE A 455 8.01 -61.92 25.64
C PHE A 455 6.86 -62.50 24.81
N LYS A 456 6.36 -61.68 23.88
CA LYS A 456 5.40 -62.07 22.86
C LYS A 456 5.85 -61.54 21.51
N ILE A 457 5.70 -62.35 20.47
CA ILE A 457 6.12 -61.98 19.12
C ILE A 457 5.13 -60.96 18.54
N PHE A 458 5.65 -59.83 18.11
CA PHE A 458 4.93 -58.86 17.29
C PHE A 458 5.26 -59.10 15.81
N THR A 459 4.24 -59.14 14.95
CA THR A 459 4.44 -59.21 13.49
C THR A 459 4.12 -57.85 12.88
N VAL A 460 5.06 -57.29 12.14
CA VAL A 460 4.90 -56.00 11.46
C VAL A 460 3.76 -56.12 10.44
N SER A 461 2.65 -55.42 10.69
CA SER A 461 1.43 -55.55 9.91
C SER A 461 1.37 -54.61 8.70
N LYS A 462 2.10 -53.48 8.74
CA LYS A 462 2.18 -52.50 7.65
C LYS A 462 3.52 -51.78 7.63
N ASN A 463 3.81 -51.10 6.53
CA ASN A 463 5.02 -50.30 6.38
C ASN A 463 4.88 -48.98 7.16
N SER A 464 5.21 -48.99 8.45
CA SER A 464 5.19 -47.82 9.34
C SER A 464 6.30 -47.93 10.38
N ASP A 465 6.52 -46.84 11.12
CA ASP A 465 7.37 -46.86 12.30
C ASP A 465 6.59 -47.49 13.46
N TYR A 466 7.26 -48.36 14.22
CA TYR A 466 6.67 -49.01 15.38
C TYR A 466 7.51 -48.78 16.61
N THR A 467 6.86 -48.56 17.74
CA THR A 467 7.53 -48.39 19.02
C THR A 467 7.10 -49.48 20.00
N PHE A 468 8.10 -50.14 20.59
CA PHE A 468 7.91 -50.97 21.76
C PHE A 468 8.14 -50.15 23.03
N SER A 469 7.34 -50.39 24.07
CA SER A 469 7.63 -49.88 25.41
C SER A 469 7.21 -50.86 26.52
N SER A 470 7.85 -50.76 27.67
CA SER A 470 7.52 -51.53 28.88
C SER A 470 8.01 -50.81 30.12
N PHE A 471 7.40 -51.10 31.27
CA PHE A 471 8.00 -50.80 32.56
C PHE A 471 8.95 -51.94 32.95
N VAL A 472 10.13 -51.58 33.44
CA VAL A 472 11.16 -52.53 33.86
C VAL A 472 11.85 -52.06 35.13
N LYS A 473 12.25 -53.00 35.99
CA LYS A 473 13.03 -52.76 37.22
C LYS A 473 14.07 -53.86 37.37
N GLY A 474 15.27 -53.52 37.85
CA GLY A 474 16.34 -54.46 38.15
C GLY A 474 16.81 -54.34 39.60
N ALA A 475 17.06 -55.46 40.27
CA ALA A 475 17.63 -55.50 41.61
C ALA A 475 18.70 -56.60 41.74
N GLY A 476 19.56 -56.45 42.75
CA GLY A 476 20.67 -57.34 43.01
C GLY A 476 22.01 -56.63 42.90
N ILE A 477 22.92 -56.95 43.82
CA ILE A 477 24.26 -56.34 43.87
C ILE A 477 25.15 -57.03 42.85
N GLY A 478 25.81 -56.25 41.99
CA GLY A 478 26.66 -56.79 40.91
C GLY A 478 25.88 -57.50 39.80
N THR A 479 24.55 -57.38 39.78
CA THR A 479 23.70 -57.97 38.73
C THR A 479 23.64 -57.03 37.54
N LYS A 480 23.75 -57.60 36.33
CA LYS A 480 23.63 -56.86 35.07
C LYS A 480 22.38 -57.28 34.31
N PHE A 481 21.77 -56.32 33.64
CA PHE A 481 20.53 -56.51 32.89
C PHE A 481 20.70 -56.10 31.44
N VAL A 482 19.92 -56.71 30.56
CA VAL A 482 19.91 -56.39 29.13
C VAL A 482 18.51 -56.51 28.55
N ARG A 483 18.13 -55.54 27.72
CA ARG A 483 17.01 -55.67 26.78
C ARG A 483 17.54 -56.33 25.52
N VAL A 484 17.03 -57.52 25.21
CA VAL A 484 17.35 -58.26 23.98
C VAL A 484 16.28 -57.99 22.95
N VAL A 485 16.69 -57.79 21.70
CA VAL A 485 15.81 -57.64 20.54
C VAL A 485 16.12 -58.75 19.54
N ILE A 486 15.10 -59.51 19.16
CA ILE A 486 15.20 -60.57 18.16
C ILE A 486 14.32 -60.20 16.97
N ILE A 487 14.87 -60.23 15.76
CA ILE A 487 14.13 -60.01 14.52
C ILE A 487 14.27 -61.27 13.66
N ASN A 488 13.15 -61.88 13.29
CA ASN A 488 13.08 -63.11 12.50
C ASN A 488 13.96 -64.24 13.06
N GLY A 489 13.94 -64.41 14.39
CA GLY A 489 14.74 -65.42 15.09
C GLY A 489 16.23 -65.08 15.26
N VAL A 490 16.70 -63.93 14.78
CA VAL A 490 18.09 -63.48 14.92
C VAL A 490 18.19 -62.34 15.91
N GLU A 491 19.02 -62.52 16.94
CA GLU A 491 19.34 -61.47 17.91
C GLU A 491 20.06 -60.29 17.26
N LYS A 492 19.67 -59.07 17.64
CA LYS A 492 20.21 -57.81 17.13
C LYS A 492 20.97 -57.09 18.22
N HIS A 493 22.22 -57.47 18.43
CA HIS A 493 23.11 -56.89 19.45
C HIS A 493 23.22 -55.35 19.36
N SER A 494 23.10 -54.76 18.17
CA SER A 494 23.12 -53.29 17.99
C SER A 494 21.93 -52.56 18.59
N LEU A 495 20.85 -53.27 18.94
CA LEU A 495 19.62 -52.72 19.52
C LEU A 495 19.47 -53.01 21.02
N GLU A 496 20.46 -53.71 21.59
CA GLU A 496 20.49 -54.00 23.01
C GLU A 496 20.60 -52.73 23.85
N LYS A 497 20.05 -52.82 25.05
CA LYS A 497 20.25 -51.81 26.08
C LYS A 497 20.64 -52.50 27.37
N THR A 498 21.77 -52.12 27.93
CA THR A 498 22.30 -52.73 29.16
C THR A 498 22.12 -51.81 30.35
N TRP A 499 21.96 -52.42 31.52
CA TRP A 499 22.06 -51.76 32.82
C TRP A 499 23.10 -52.51 33.64
N ASP A 500 24.18 -51.84 34.00
CA ASP A 500 25.32 -52.44 34.73
C ASP A 500 25.08 -52.56 36.25
N SER A 501 23.93 -52.10 36.75
CA SER A 501 23.55 -52.15 38.16
C SER A 501 22.04 -52.16 38.35
N ALA A 502 21.59 -52.35 39.59
CA ALA A 502 20.19 -52.26 39.97
C ALA A 502 19.59 -50.87 39.65
N PHE A 503 18.32 -50.86 39.24
CA PHE A 503 17.60 -49.64 38.88
C PHE A 503 16.12 -49.74 39.29
N SER A 504 15.57 -48.59 39.68
CA SER A 504 14.14 -48.48 40.02
C SER A 504 13.26 -48.58 38.78
N TRP A 505 11.95 -48.77 38.98
CA TRP A 505 10.98 -48.80 37.90
C TRP A 505 11.20 -47.66 36.90
N THR A 506 11.52 -48.05 35.67
CA THR A 506 11.81 -47.16 34.56
C THR A 506 10.97 -47.58 33.38
N ARG A 507 10.46 -46.61 32.62
CA ARG A 507 9.81 -46.87 31.35
C ARG A 507 10.87 -46.91 30.26
N ASP A 508 11.06 -48.08 29.67
CA ASP A 508 11.97 -48.29 28.57
C ASP A 508 11.21 -48.38 27.24
N SER A 509 11.84 -47.92 26.15
CA SER A 509 11.25 -47.98 24.82
C SER A 509 12.31 -48.09 23.73
N ILE A 510 11.90 -48.55 22.56
CA ILE A 510 12.69 -48.60 21.32
C ILE A 510 11.77 -48.43 20.13
N THR A 511 12.16 -47.59 19.19
CA THR A 511 11.46 -47.33 17.94
C THR A 511 12.18 -48.01 16.80
N PHE A 512 11.43 -48.68 15.94
CA PHE A 512 11.88 -49.32 14.71
C PHE A 512 11.36 -48.51 13.54
N SER A 513 12.27 -47.97 12.72
CA SER A 513 11.87 -47.20 11.56
C SER A 513 11.48 -48.13 10.40
N THR A 514 10.60 -47.65 9.52
CA THR A 514 10.31 -48.26 8.20
C THR A 514 11.53 -48.68 7.38
N LYS A 515 12.71 -48.10 7.66
CA LYS A 515 13.98 -48.46 7.01
C LYS A 515 14.63 -49.73 7.58
N ASP A 516 14.32 -50.05 8.83
CA ASP A 516 14.98 -51.12 9.59
C ASP A 516 14.15 -52.41 9.65
N ILE A 517 12.84 -52.30 9.38
CA ILE A 517 11.87 -53.40 9.44
C ILE A 517 10.95 -53.38 8.21
N LYS A 518 10.48 -54.56 7.80
CA LYS A 518 9.50 -54.72 6.71
C LYS A 518 8.26 -55.48 7.17
N VAL A 519 7.18 -55.34 6.41
CA VAL A 519 5.93 -56.09 6.64
C VAL A 519 6.23 -57.59 6.69
N GLY A 520 5.67 -58.25 7.71
CA GLY A 520 5.88 -59.67 7.99
C GLY A 520 7.09 -59.98 8.88
N ASP A 521 7.97 -59.01 9.17
CA ASP A 521 9.04 -59.22 10.15
C ASP A 521 8.44 -59.54 11.53
N GLN A 522 9.01 -60.53 12.20
CA GLN A 522 8.64 -60.96 13.54
C GLN A 522 9.65 -60.41 14.54
N ILE A 523 9.19 -59.62 15.49
CA ILE A 523 10.02 -58.94 16.48
C ILE A 523 9.64 -59.41 17.87
N ALA A 524 10.65 -59.77 18.67
CA ALA A 524 10.51 -60.14 20.06
C ALA A 524 11.47 -59.31 20.92
N ILE A 525 10.97 -58.83 22.05
CA ILE A 525 11.76 -58.02 23.00
C ILE A 525 11.57 -58.58 24.39
N SER A 526 12.68 -58.85 25.07
CA SER A 526 12.70 -59.39 26.42
C SER A 526 13.71 -58.65 27.29
N TYR A 527 13.43 -58.59 28.59
CA TYR A 527 14.35 -58.06 29.60
C TYR A 527 14.96 -59.23 30.37
N ASN A 528 16.28 -59.30 30.39
CA ASN A 528 17.05 -60.44 30.86
C ASN A 528 18.07 -60.01 31.92
N ILE A 529 18.45 -60.95 32.78
CA ILE A 529 19.66 -60.84 33.59
C ILE A 529 20.81 -61.43 32.77
N SER A 530 21.79 -60.60 32.41
CA SER A 530 22.94 -60.99 31.59
C SER A 530 24.13 -61.47 32.43
N ALA A 531 24.23 -61.00 33.68
CA ALA A 531 25.21 -61.49 34.66
C ALA A 531 24.56 -61.56 36.04
N LEU A 532 24.69 -62.72 36.68
CA LEU A 532 24.17 -62.95 38.03
C LEU A 532 25.06 -62.26 39.07
N GLY A 533 24.41 -61.63 40.06
CA GLY A 533 25.05 -61.13 41.26
C GLY A 533 24.38 -61.70 42.51
N THR A 534 24.42 -60.96 43.61
CA THR A 534 23.74 -61.34 44.85
C THR A 534 22.29 -60.88 44.81
N ASN A 535 21.34 -61.81 45.04
CA ASN A 535 19.88 -61.58 44.98
C ASN A 535 19.39 -60.93 43.67
N PRO A 536 19.72 -61.51 42.50
CA PRO A 536 19.37 -60.95 41.20
C PRO A 536 17.87 -61.06 40.95
N ALA A 537 17.27 -59.99 40.44
CA ALA A 537 15.88 -60.00 40.00
C ALA A 537 15.62 -58.93 38.94
N THR A 538 14.87 -59.29 37.90
CA THR A 538 14.31 -58.36 36.92
C THR A 538 12.79 -58.47 36.94
N TRP A 539 12.11 -57.33 36.80
CA TRP A 539 10.65 -57.26 36.71
C TRP A 539 10.25 -56.53 35.44
N THR A 540 9.17 -56.98 34.82
CA THR A 540 8.59 -56.33 33.64
C THR A 540 7.06 -56.27 33.74
N ALA A 541 6.48 -55.19 33.23
CA ALA A 541 5.04 -54.97 33.17
C ALA A 541 4.65 -54.11 31.97
N GLY A 542 3.49 -54.39 31.37
CA GLY A 542 2.89 -53.51 30.37
C GLY A 542 3.62 -53.45 29.03
N HIS A 543 4.01 -54.59 28.47
CA HIS A 543 4.57 -54.65 27.11
C HIS A 543 3.58 -54.03 26.12
N LYS A 544 4.02 -53.02 25.38
CA LYS A 544 3.18 -52.33 24.41
C LYS A 544 3.89 -52.17 23.10
N TRP A 545 3.21 -52.55 22.03
CA TRP A 545 3.54 -52.20 20.66
C TRP A 545 2.53 -51.22 20.13
N GLU A 546 3.02 -50.14 19.51
CA GLU A 546 2.18 -49.15 18.86
C GLU A 546 2.81 -48.69 17.57
N GLU A 547 1.96 -48.29 16.62
CA GLU A 547 2.40 -47.63 15.41
C GLU A 547 2.61 -46.14 15.71
N SER A 548 3.86 -45.76 15.91
CA SER A 548 4.27 -44.40 16.28
C SER A 548 5.79 -44.35 16.30
N SER A 549 6.35 -43.16 16.10
CA SER A 549 7.77 -42.86 16.36
C SER A 549 8.05 -42.50 17.82
N THR A 550 7.03 -42.52 18.69
CA THR A 550 7.14 -42.18 20.12
C THR A 550 6.29 -43.12 20.98
N ALA A 551 6.80 -43.47 22.18
CA ALA A 551 6.11 -44.35 23.13
C ALA A 551 5.03 -43.59 23.93
N THR A 552 3.76 -43.73 23.54
CA THR A 552 2.63 -43.13 24.25
C THR A 552 2.22 -43.99 25.45
N PRO A 553 1.55 -43.47 26.51
CA PRO A 553 1.25 -44.23 27.72
C PRO A 553 0.60 -45.59 27.48
N TYR A 554 0.74 -46.52 28.43
CA TYR A 554 0.18 -47.86 28.29
C TYR A 554 -1.33 -47.81 28.04
N MET A 555 -1.80 -48.60 27.07
CA MET A 555 -3.21 -48.90 26.83
C MET A 555 -3.35 -50.39 26.54
N PRO A 556 -4.53 -51.00 26.77
CA PRO A 556 -4.85 -52.32 26.23
C PRO A 556 -4.96 -52.30 24.69
N SER A 557 -5.14 -53.48 24.10
CA SER A 557 -5.42 -53.58 22.67
C SER A 557 -6.82 -53.08 22.33
N ALA A 558 -7.10 -52.87 21.05
CA ALA A 558 -8.44 -52.52 20.57
C ALA A 558 -9.53 -53.55 20.95
N ARG A 559 -9.15 -54.80 21.25
CA ARG A 559 -10.09 -55.87 21.65
C ARG A 559 -10.36 -55.91 23.15
N GLU A 560 -9.48 -55.31 23.94
CA GLU A 560 -9.48 -55.39 25.40
C GLU A 560 -9.78 -54.05 26.07
N VAL A 561 -9.63 -52.94 25.31
CA VAL A 561 -9.80 -51.59 25.83
C VAL A 561 -11.25 -51.33 26.24
N THR A 562 -11.41 -50.70 27.40
CA THR A 562 -12.69 -50.23 27.91
C THR A 562 -12.66 -48.72 28.11
N VAL A 563 -13.84 -48.11 28.33
CA VAL A 563 -13.95 -46.67 28.62
C VAL A 563 -13.12 -46.27 29.85
N ALA A 564 -12.91 -47.18 30.81
CA ALA A 564 -12.17 -46.91 32.02
C ALA A 564 -10.64 -46.81 31.82
N ASP A 565 -10.11 -47.33 30.71
CA ASP A 565 -8.67 -47.30 30.41
C ASP A 565 -8.22 -45.97 29.77
N TYR A 566 -9.13 -45.20 29.18
CA TYR A 566 -8.81 -43.91 28.58
C TYR A 566 -8.55 -42.82 29.63
N PRO A 567 -7.73 -41.80 29.32
CA PRO A 567 -7.52 -40.67 30.22
C PRO A 567 -8.84 -40.02 30.64
N LYS A 568 -8.96 -39.71 31.92
CA LYS A 568 -10.20 -39.17 32.52
C LYS A 568 -10.28 -37.65 32.47
N TYR A 569 -9.12 -36.99 32.41
CA TYR A 569 -9.00 -35.53 32.43
C TYR A 569 -8.13 -35.05 31.27
N VAL A 570 -8.44 -33.87 30.77
CA VAL A 570 -7.64 -33.13 29.80
C VAL A 570 -7.19 -31.80 30.42
N GLY A 571 -5.93 -31.46 30.22
CA GLY A 571 -5.32 -30.23 30.68
C GLY A 571 -5.15 -29.25 29.54
N PHE A 572 -5.57 -28.01 29.72
CA PHE A 572 -5.31 -26.91 28.79
C PHE A 572 -4.34 -25.91 29.41
N SER A 573 -3.34 -25.49 28.63
CA SER A 573 -2.35 -24.53 29.10
C SER A 573 -1.98 -23.55 27.99
N ASN A 574 -2.10 -22.25 28.30
CA ASN A 574 -1.77 -21.15 27.39
C ASN A 574 -0.37 -20.56 27.69
N SER A 575 0.37 -21.14 28.63
CA SER A 575 1.70 -20.66 29.00
C SER A 575 2.76 -21.10 27.99
N ILE A 576 3.74 -20.26 27.71
CA ILE A 576 4.91 -20.64 26.91
C ILE A 576 6.02 -21.03 27.89
N LYS A 577 6.10 -22.33 28.20
CA LYS A 577 7.07 -22.85 29.17
C LYS A 577 7.66 -24.16 28.65
N PRO A 578 9.00 -24.29 28.54
CA PRO A 578 9.63 -25.57 28.24
C PRO A 578 9.42 -26.56 29.40
N ASN A 579 9.23 -27.84 29.10
CA ASN A 579 9.04 -28.90 30.09
C ASN A 579 7.88 -28.65 31.07
N LYS A 580 6.69 -28.38 30.54
CA LYS A 580 5.48 -28.18 31.35
C LYS A 580 5.25 -29.37 32.29
N LYS A 581 4.91 -29.07 33.53
CA LYS A 581 4.47 -30.02 34.55
C LYS A 581 2.94 -30.00 34.61
N SER A 582 2.34 -30.99 35.26
CA SER A 582 0.88 -31.05 35.46
C SER A 582 0.29 -29.74 36.00
N SER A 583 0.97 -29.09 36.94
CA SER A 583 0.54 -27.82 37.55
C SER A 583 0.47 -26.64 36.57
N ASP A 584 1.03 -26.76 35.37
CA ASP A 584 0.99 -25.72 34.35
C ASP A 584 -0.29 -25.80 33.50
N TYR A 585 -1.18 -26.78 33.74
CA TYR A 585 -2.42 -27.02 33.01
C TYR A 585 -3.64 -26.83 33.90
N ASN A 586 -4.72 -26.33 33.30
CA ASN A 586 -6.06 -26.31 33.88
C ASN A 586 -6.81 -27.57 33.44
N TRP A 587 -7.20 -28.39 34.41
CA TRP A 587 -7.74 -29.73 34.17
C TRP A 587 -9.27 -29.73 34.13
N LEU A 588 -9.82 -30.41 33.11
CA LEU A 588 -11.24 -30.63 32.93
C LEU A 588 -11.51 -32.14 32.76
N PRO A 589 -12.58 -32.69 33.35
CA PRO A 589 -13.05 -34.03 33.02
C PRO A 589 -13.30 -34.15 31.51
N MET A 590 -12.91 -35.27 30.89
CA MET A 590 -13.07 -35.50 29.44
C MET A 590 -14.52 -35.34 28.96
N GLY A 591 -15.51 -35.65 29.81
CA GLY A 591 -16.94 -35.46 29.51
C GLY A 591 -17.40 -34.00 29.41
N LEU A 592 -16.58 -33.03 29.83
CA LEU A 592 -16.87 -31.58 29.81
C LEU A 592 -16.06 -30.83 28.75
N VAL A 593 -15.54 -31.54 27.76
CA VAL A 593 -14.69 -31.02 26.68
C VAL A 593 -15.50 -31.02 25.39
N SER A 594 -15.36 -29.97 24.58
CA SER A 594 -15.99 -29.91 23.26
C SER A 594 -14.96 -29.99 22.14
N ILE A 595 -15.38 -30.45 20.97
CA ILE A 595 -14.55 -30.44 19.76
C ILE A 595 -14.88 -29.17 19.00
N ASP A 596 -13.86 -28.37 18.69
CA ASP A 596 -14.03 -27.26 17.78
C ASP A 596 -14.31 -27.76 16.36
N ARG A 597 -15.43 -27.35 15.77
CA ARG A 597 -15.85 -27.84 14.46
C ARG A 597 -14.94 -27.36 13.31
N ALA A 598 -14.30 -26.20 13.47
CA ALA A 598 -13.44 -25.62 12.43
C ALA A 598 -12.03 -26.22 12.46
N THR A 599 -11.49 -26.47 13.64
CA THR A 599 -10.11 -26.97 13.80
C THR A 599 -10.00 -28.46 14.13
N GLY A 600 -11.10 -29.09 14.56
CA GLY A 600 -11.09 -30.47 15.07
C GLY A 600 -10.38 -30.63 16.41
N LEU A 601 -9.91 -29.54 17.03
CA LEU A 601 -9.17 -29.57 18.28
C LEU A 601 -10.11 -29.63 19.49
N LEU A 602 -9.64 -30.28 20.55
CA LEU A 602 -10.29 -30.19 21.84
C LEU A 602 -10.20 -28.75 22.34
N LYS A 603 -11.32 -28.21 22.79
CA LYS A 603 -11.39 -26.97 23.56
C LYS A 603 -12.19 -27.22 24.82
N PRO A 604 -11.97 -26.45 25.89
CA PRO A 604 -12.94 -26.38 26.99
C PRO A 604 -14.32 -26.25 26.36
N ALA A 605 -15.30 -27.06 26.79
CA ALA A 605 -16.68 -26.76 26.39
C ALA A 605 -16.88 -25.26 26.62
N VAL A 606 -17.43 -24.56 25.62
CA VAL A 606 -18.00 -23.24 25.91
C VAL A 606 -19.09 -23.54 26.91
N MET A 607 -18.71 -23.49 28.19
CA MET A 607 -19.62 -23.50 29.29
C MET A 607 -20.36 -22.19 29.09
N GLY A 608 -21.48 -22.26 28.37
CA GLY A 608 -22.57 -21.35 28.64
C GLY A 608 -22.68 -21.29 30.15
N ILE A 609 -22.83 -20.08 30.66
CA ILE A 609 -22.79 -19.64 32.05
C ILE A 609 -23.78 -20.37 33.00
N ASP A 610 -24.33 -21.51 32.57
CA ASP A 610 -25.34 -22.37 33.16
C ASP A 610 -24.76 -23.56 33.94
N TYR A 611 -23.51 -23.51 34.39
CA TYR A 611 -23.19 -24.18 35.64
C TYR A 611 -23.51 -23.22 36.77
N ALA A 612 -24.64 -23.47 37.44
CA ALA A 612 -24.99 -22.84 38.70
C ALA A 612 -23.82 -23.04 39.68
N GLN A 613 -22.99 -22.00 39.83
CA GLN A 613 -22.18 -21.85 41.03
C GLN A 613 -23.15 -21.92 42.22
N ALA A 614 -22.77 -22.61 43.30
CA ALA A 614 -23.53 -22.53 44.54
C ALA A 614 -23.50 -21.06 45.01
N HIS A 615 -24.61 -20.35 44.82
CA HIS A 615 -24.71 -18.94 45.15
C HIS A 615 -25.44 -18.74 46.49
N PRO A 616 -25.06 -17.74 47.30
CA PRO A 616 -25.78 -17.37 48.50
C PRO A 616 -27.24 -17.05 48.18
N VAL A 617 -28.15 -17.46 49.06
CA VAL A 617 -29.59 -17.18 48.92
C VAL A 617 -29.82 -15.66 48.89
N GLY A 618 -30.35 -15.12 47.78
CA GLY A 618 -30.90 -13.76 47.72
C GLY A 618 -30.44 -12.82 46.59
N SER A 619 -29.61 -13.24 45.63
CA SER A 619 -29.21 -12.38 44.51
C SER A 619 -30.03 -12.61 43.22
N VAL A 620 -30.57 -11.53 42.66
CA VAL A 620 -31.18 -11.51 41.31
C VAL A 620 -30.18 -10.91 40.34
N VAL A 621 -29.87 -11.62 39.25
CA VAL A 621 -29.06 -11.10 38.14
C VAL A 621 -29.84 -11.27 36.83
N THR A 622 -29.98 -10.18 36.08
CA THR A 622 -30.49 -10.17 34.71
C THR A 622 -29.40 -10.59 33.73
N ASN A 623 -29.59 -11.72 33.04
CA ASN A 623 -28.73 -12.16 31.94
C ASN A 623 -29.33 -11.74 30.59
N THR A 624 -28.64 -10.87 29.84
CA THR A 624 -28.94 -10.60 28.43
C THR A 624 -28.10 -11.53 27.55
N SER A 625 -28.71 -12.60 27.05
CA SER A 625 -28.09 -13.49 26.07
C SER A 625 -28.19 -12.88 24.66
N SER A 626 -27.10 -12.37 24.12
CA SER A 626 -27.04 -11.94 22.72
C SER A 626 -25.83 -12.55 22.01
N SER A 627 -25.80 -13.88 21.83
CA SER A 627 -24.91 -14.53 20.84
C SER A 627 -25.35 -15.95 20.48
N SER A 628 -25.79 -16.13 19.23
CA SER A 628 -25.68 -17.30 18.35
C SER A 628 -25.65 -18.73 18.93
N SER A 629 -26.71 -19.15 19.63
CA SER A 629 -27.12 -20.55 19.58
C SER A 629 -28.56 -20.60 19.03
N GLY A 630 -28.83 -21.52 18.12
CA GLY A 630 -30.09 -21.63 17.36
C GLY A 630 -31.30 -22.05 18.20
N TYR A 631 -31.56 -21.36 19.31
CA TYR A 631 -32.75 -21.51 20.15
C TYR A 631 -33.48 -20.16 20.25
N SER A 632 -34.78 -20.18 19.99
CA SER A 632 -35.69 -19.03 19.82
C SER A 632 -35.65 -17.98 20.94
N THR A 633 -35.66 -16.70 20.58
CA THR A 633 -35.49 -15.51 21.44
C THR A 633 -36.76 -15.06 22.20
N GLY A 634 -37.34 -15.92 23.04
CA GLY A 634 -38.51 -15.55 23.88
C GLY A 634 -38.14 -14.87 25.21
N LYS A 635 -38.96 -13.92 25.69
CA LYS A 635 -38.83 -13.26 27.01
C LYS A 635 -39.42 -14.15 28.12
N TRP A 636 -38.82 -14.10 29.31
CA TRP A 636 -39.34 -14.76 30.51
C TRP A 636 -40.20 -13.78 31.32
N GLU A 637 -41.44 -14.16 31.59
CA GLU A 637 -42.36 -13.42 32.45
C GLU A 637 -42.61 -14.19 33.74
N ASN A 638 -42.57 -13.47 34.87
CA ASN A 638 -42.95 -14.04 36.16
C ASN A 638 -44.47 -14.21 36.17
N ILE A 639 -44.95 -15.43 36.38
CA ILE A 639 -46.37 -15.76 36.37
C ILE A 639 -46.93 -16.03 37.77
N GLY A 640 -46.14 -15.80 38.82
CA GLY A 640 -46.56 -15.88 40.21
C GLY A 640 -45.53 -16.53 41.13
N SER A 641 -45.88 -16.68 42.39
CA SER A 641 -45.09 -17.40 43.38
C SER A 641 -45.97 -18.17 44.37
N ALA A 642 -45.40 -19.18 45.00
CA ALA A 642 -46.01 -19.93 46.09
C ALA A 642 -45.03 -20.06 47.25
N VAL A 643 -45.52 -19.91 48.48
CA VAL A 643 -44.74 -20.14 49.70
C VAL A 643 -44.99 -21.57 50.16
N ILE A 644 -43.92 -22.39 50.21
CA ILE A 644 -43.95 -23.75 50.72
C ILE A 644 -42.96 -23.83 51.89
N GLY A 645 -43.51 -23.92 53.10
CA GLY A 645 -42.71 -23.83 54.33
C GLY A 645 -42.06 -22.45 54.48
N SER A 646 -40.76 -22.40 54.73
CA SER A 646 -39.96 -21.17 54.80
C SER A 646 -39.44 -20.68 53.44
N THR A 647 -39.80 -21.35 52.34
CA THR A 647 -39.26 -21.08 51.01
C THR A 647 -40.32 -20.50 50.08
N THR A 648 -40.02 -19.39 49.42
CA THR A 648 -40.86 -18.84 48.35
C THR A 648 -40.36 -19.32 46.99
N ILE A 649 -41.20 -20.01 46.25
CA ILE A 649 -40.94 -20.52 44.90
C ILE A 649 -41.59 -19.56 43.90
N TYR A 650 -40.84 -19.09 42.91
CA TYR A 650 -41.35 -18.24 41.83
C TYR A 650 -41.50 -19.05 40.54
N TYR A 651 -42.63 -18.87 39.85
CA TYR A 651 -42.95 -19.53 38.60
C TYR A 651 -42.74 -18.54 37.44
N TRP A 652 -42.08 -19.01 36.39
CA TRP A 652 -41.77 -18.21 35.21
C TRP A 652 -42.25 -18.94 33.95
N LYS A 653 -42.81 -18.19 33.01
CA LYS A 653 -43.24 -18.71 31.71
C LYS A 653 -42.49 -18.00 30.60
N ARG A 654 -42.07 -18.76 29.60
CA ARG A 654 -41.48 -18.22 28.38
C ARG A 654 -42.59 -17.96 27.38
N THR A 655 -42.77 -16.72 26.97
CA THR A 655 -43.65 -16.35 25.85
C THR A 655 -42.82 -16.31 24.57
N ALA A 656 -43.39 -16.86 23.49
CA ALA A 656 -42.73 -17.03 22.20
C ALA A 656 -42.46 -15.70 21.51
#